data_AF-A0A9P0GNB9-F1
#
_entry.id   AF-A0A9P0GNB9-F1
#
_cell.length_a   1.000
_cell.length_b   1.000
_cell.length_c   1.000
_cell.angle_alpha   90.00
_cell.angle_beta   90.00
_cell.angle_gamma   90.00
#
_symmetry.space_group_name_H-M   'P 1'
#
loop_
_entity.id
_entity.type
_entity.pdbx_description
1 polymer ?
#
loop_
_entity_poly.entity_id
_entity_poly.type
_entity_poly.pdbx_seq_one_letter_code
_entity_poly.pdbx_strand_id
1 'polypeptide(L)'
;MPYFEEIIKKLGWDDGFQIPVANAENQELEQELIALTLRKIKAKNDLENSVTRQNNIQDHFKYIKQEHEHNQKLFTAHKQQNDDEVNHYHILKAELTKTERCTTEVSKRIAFLGERKEILRNELQKAVIKVDRIKQETGWDIEALKGWEEALKKRDNDNELFKKVSKEDERRFNELEAKRQLLQAEYDWKHQAIGKIVCELKSCEMIIERTGKAIVQQIDERESIKKQWQNAMQMLQQRNKDIEGYHLNMEVLRNSLQSAEIRLQEENNMLENEERQNQKMKMKIQNLNEQHSRMKEGLERLVNIIATTRGEYSVLKRKVSSSSQLLGKLRLQSKEQDKDIDKYKRVIIKNEKKIKTLYGQIEDMKNTTNSSSERVEKIYKMIDVEEKRCALLTTDTEKINNHLYRTVQLLKEQESIGKTLEAQINNCQCIANKLRKHIRDEKRSLEKLKEVVYDMQFRIDEFEQKLCKLEGSNNKDEFVDEKEEKIKELEKTLADHSEVLHTLQNQVDRLQDEMRKLSNFIAANMDQLEVVQNSVENYLLEYDIGRKHIAAARKSCQEKQVEENIMRLRIDHIEGDMQKANQKIFSLQKLRLSLDTATKEHILNIDTKNTVVNAKRKHLDEEMSRLKSDITLQKVKVEHLMKKYYIELMSLGKDDDGQPLSIAHIKIQNAQEKFMLQQEGDELDQKIKIAEQEIVAIENTLKLVNLSNVCFRNNLAPLKEDDLEVQEVKTLERELKDWILKARKARNDLMEQEKIHDDLSKTLNETLMVEKQERKELTRQLEEENCLIEKQRKNKEEKVKRTHHLIRQALKKLRNRTDFSIYEQDSEVRQLRDANNTVIKKLYSLSSEYPDIAPNLNKYTTEQNIDLQSFASLSSESFSSTSSIHSRVSTNRSFSMESVAVATTKVDILFK
;
A
#
# COMPACT_ATOMS: atom_id res chain seq x y z
N MET A 1 -140.59 -66.26 -122.29
CA MET A 1 -141.08 -65.99 -123.67
C MET A 1 -140.18 -64.89 -124.25
N PRO A 2 -139.13 -65.22 -125.01
CA PRO A 2 -138.06 -64.25 -125.34
C PRO A 2 -138.53 -63.04 -126.16
N TYR A 3 -139.67 -63.19 -126.86
CA TYR A 3 -140.21 -62.20 -127.79
C TYR A 3 -140.62 -60.86 -127.16
N PHE A 4 -140.75 -60.77 -125.83
CA PHE A 4 -141.13 -59.54 -125.14
C PHE A 4 -139.91 -58.72 -124.66
N GLU A 5 -138.85 -59.40 -124.22
CA GLU A 5 -137.59 -58.79 -123.75
C GLU A 5 -136.84 -58.13 -124.92
N GLU A 6 -136.85 -58.76 -126.10
CA GLU A 6 -136.20 -58.21 -127.30
C GLU A 6 -136.89 -56.96 -127.87
N ILE A 7 -138.18 -56.76 -127.56
CA ILE A 7 -138.93 -55.53 -127.89
C ILE A 7 -138.52 -54.39 -126.95
N ILE A 8 -138.41 -54.67 -125.64
CA ILE A 8 -137.99 -53.69 -124.62
C ILE A 8 -136.59 -53.16 -124.93
N LYS A 9 -135.62 -54.04 -125.26
CA LYS A 9 -134.27 -53.63 -125.67
C LYS A 9 -134.24 -52.71 -126.90
N LYS A 10 -135.09 -52.94 -127.89
CA LYS A 10 -135.17 -52.12 -129.11
C LYS A 10 -135.82 -50.74 -128.88
N LEU A 11 -136.43 -50.53 -127.71
CA LEU A 11 -137.06 -49.27 -127.31
C LEU A 11 -136.23 -48.45 -126.30
N GLY A 12 -135.05 -48.96 -125.89
CA GLY A 12 -134.07 -48.23 -125.09
C GLY A 12 -134.25 -48.33 -123.56
N TRP A 13 -135.25 -49.05 -123.07
CA TRP A 13 -135.63 -49.09 -121.64
C TRP A 13 -134.89 -50.16 -120.81
N ASP A 14 -133.63 -50.44 -121.17
CA ASP A 14 -132.84 -51.55 -120.58
C ASP A 14 -131.71 -51.06 -119.65
N ASP A 15 -131.38 -49.76 -119.67
CA ASP A 15 -130.36 -49.14 -118.81
C ASP A 15 -130.75 -47.67 -118.47
N GLY A 16 -131.50 -47.49 -117.37
CA GLY A 16 -131.98 -46.20 -116.91
C GLY A 16 -133.36 -46.24 -116.22
N PHE A 17 -133.89 -45.08 -115.84
CA PHE A 17 -135.19 -44.92 -115.16
C PHE A 17 -136.37 -44.66 -116.14
N GLN A 18 -136.16 -44.83 -117.44
CA GLN A 18 -137.09 -44.40 -118.49
C GLN A 18 -138.24 -45.39 -118.71
N ILE A 19 -139.48 -44.92 -118.53
CA ILE A 19 -140.71 -45.72 -118.66
C ILE A 19 -141.49 -45.32 -119.92
N PRO A 20 -141.98 -46.27 -120.74
CA PRO A 20 -142.78 -46.00 -121.95
C PRO A 20 -144.00 -45.08 -121.80
N VAL A 21 -144.59 -45.02 -120.59
CA VAL A 21 -145.81 -44.26 -120.28
C VAL A 21 -145.59 -43.52 -118.95
N ALA A 22 -144.64 -42.60 -118.94
CA ALA A 22 -144.37 -41.73 -117.80
C ALA A 22 -145.39 -40.57 -117.72
N ASN A 23 -145.88 -40.29 -116.52
CA ASN A 23 -146.54 -39.02 -116.17
C ASN A 23 -145.55 -37.85 -116.30
N ALA A 24 -146.03 -36.63 -116.54
CA ALA A 24 -145.19 -35.42 -116.59
C ALA A 24 -144.37 -35.23 -115.30
N GLU A 25 -144.98 -35.49 -114.13
CA GLU A 25 -144.29 -35.46 -112.83
C GLU A 25 -143.09 -36.43 -112.78
N ASN A 26 -143.19 -37.59 -113.44
CA ASN A 26 -142.08 -38.55 -113.49
C ASN A 26 -140.93 -38.09 -114.41
N GLN A 27 -141.23 -37.28 -115.44
CA GLN A 27 -140.19 -36.69 -116.30
C GLN A 27 -139.46 -35.53 -115.61
N GLU A 28 -140.14 -34.76 -114.76
CA GLU A 28 -139.48 -33.78 -113.89
C GLU A 28 -138.60 -34.47 -112.84
N LEU A 29 -139.08 -35.55 -112.22
CA LEU A 29 -138.29 -36.35 -111.27
C LEU A 29 -137.05 -37.01 -111.91
N GLU A 30 -137.10 -37.44 -113.17
CA GLU A 30 -135.90 -37.93 -113.88
C GLU A 30 -134.86 -36.81 -114.08
N GLN A 31 -135.29 -35.60 -114.43
CA GLN A 31 -134.41 -34.43 -114.54
C GLN A 31 -133.84 -34.01 -113.18
N GLU A 32 -134.63 -34.04 -112.10
CA GLU A 32 -134.15 -33.78 -110.75
C GLU A 32 -133.14 -34.84 -110.30
N LEU A 33 -133.35 -36.12 -110.62
CA LEU A 33 -132.39 -37.20 -110.32
C LEU A 33 -131.07 -37.03 -111.09
N ILE A 34 -131.09 -36.54 -112.33
CA ILE A 34 -129.89 -36.16 -113.09
C ILE A 34 -129.19 -34.95 -112.43
N ALA A 35 -129.95 -33.94 -111.98
CA ALA A 35 -129.38 -32.79 -111.26
C ALA A 35 -128.76 -33.18 -109.90
N LEU A 36 -129.40 -34.09 -109.16
CA LEU A 36 -128.94 -34.60 -107.87
C LEU A 36 -127.72 -35.53 -108.02
N THR A 37 -127.64 -36.36 -109.06
CA THR A 37 -126.44 -37.17 -109.33
C THR A 37 -125.25 -36.32 -109.76
N LEU A 38 -125.45 -35.28 -110.59
CA LEU A 38 -124.43 -34.25 -110.85
C LEU A 38 -123.99 -33.52 -109.56
N ARG A 39 -124.92 -33.25 -108.65
CA ARG A 39 -124.62 -32.66 -107.33
C ARG A 39 -123.85 -33.63 -106.43
N LYS A 40 -124.15 -34.94 -106.45
CA LYS A 40 -123.39 -36.00 -105.74
C LYS A 40 -121.96 -36.07 -106.26
N ILE A 41 -121.74 -36.01 -107.58
CA ILE A 41 -120.40 -36.01 -108.19
C ILE A 41 -119.61 -34.76 -107.78
N LYS A 42 -120.21 -33.56 -107.84
CA LYS A 42 -119.54 -32.33 -107.37
C LYS A 42 -119.18 -32.41 -105.89
N ALA A 43 -120.13 -32.79 -105.03
CA ALA A 43 -119.90 -32.94 -103.60
C ALA A 43 -118.82 -34.00 -103.28
N LYS A 44 -118.72 -35.08 -104.08
CA LYS A 44 -117.64 -36.06 -103.93
C LYS A 44 -116.28 -35.47 -104.30
N ASN A 45 -116.17 -34.75 -105.42
CA ASN A 45 -114.93 -34.07 -105.79
C ASN A 45 -114.53 -33.00 -104.75
N ASP A 46 -115.49 -32.24 -104.22
CA ASP A 46 -115.24 -31.26 -103.16
C ASP A 46 -114.81 -31.93 -101.85
N LEU A 47 -115.33 -33.12 -101.54
CA LEU A 47 -114.88 -33.96 -100.42
C LEU A 47 -113.47 -34.51 -100.65
N GLU A 48 -113.15 -35.05 -101.82
CA GLU A 48 -111.80 -35.55 -102.16
C GLU A 48 -110.76 -34.41 -102.16
N ASN A 49 -111.13 -33.22 -102.65
CA ASN A 49 -110.33 -31.99 -102.52
C ASN A 49 -110.16 -31.55 -101.05
N SER A 50 -111.18 -31.73 -100.22
CA SER A 50 -111.13 -31.41 -98.79
C SER A 50 -110.28 -32.42 -97.99
N VAL A 51 -110.36 -33.71 -98.33
CA VAL A 51 -109.58 -34.79 -97.71
C VAL A 51 -108.11 -34.71 -98.12
N THR A 52 -107.80 -34.45 -99.39
CA THR A 52 -106.41 -34.21 -99.82
C THR A 52 -105.83 -32.94 -99.18
N ARG A 53 -106.62 -31.86 -99.07
CA ARG A 53 -106.23 -30.67 -98.29
C ARG A 53 -106.03 -30.98 -96.81
N GLN A 54 -106.91 -31.78 -96.20
CA GLN A 54 -106.79 -32.19 -94.80
C GLN A 54 -105.54 -33.04 -94.58
N ASN A 55 -105.24 -33.99 -95.46
CA ASN A 55 -104.02 -34.81 -95.40
C ASN A 55 -102.77 -33.94 -95.53
N ASN A 56 -102.74 -33.00 -96.48
CA ASN A 56 -101.63 -32.05 -96.63
C ASN A 56 -101.46 -31.15 -95.38
N ILE A 57 -102.55 -30.69 -94.77
CA ILE A 57 -102.52 -29.93 -93.51
C ILE A 57 -102.09 -30.83 -92.34
N GLN A 58 -102.48 -32.10 -92.31
CA GLN A 58 -102.14 -33.07 -91.27
C GLN A 58 -100.66 -33.50 -91.37
N ASP A 59 -100.10 -33.61 -92.56
CA ASP A 59 -98.67 -33.83 -92.78
C ASP A 59 -97.87 -32.55 -92.48
N HIS A 60 -98.33 -31.38 -92.89
CA HIS A 60 -97.75 -30.11 -92.44
C HIS A 60 -97.84 -29.94 -90.92
N PHE A 61 -98.88 -30.47 -90.26
CA PHE A 61 -98.99 -30.52 -88.81
C PHE A 61 -98.06 -31.56 -88.17
N LYS A 62 -97.77 -32.70 -88.83
CA LYS A 62 -96.68 -33.61 -88.42
C LYS A 62 -95.33 -32.90 -88.50
N TYR A 63 -95.06 -32.14 -89.57
CA TYR A 63 -93.84 -31.33 -89.69
C TYR A 63 -93.77 -30.23 -88.64
N ILE A 64 -94.83 -29.43 -88.43
CA ILE A 64 -94.92 -28.45 -87.34
C ILE A 64 -94.74 -29.12 -85.97
N LYS A 65 -95.27 -30.34 -85.77
CA LYS A 65 -95.10 -31.06 -84.49
C LYS A 65 -93.69 -31.61 -84.32
N GLN A 66 -93.03 -32.08 -85.38
CA GLN A 66 -91.63 -32.48 -85.35
C GLN A 66 -90.72 -31.28 -85.12
N GLU A 67 -90.97 -30.15 -85.78
CA GLU A 67 -90.31 -28.86 -85.53
C GLU A 67 -90.61 -28.35 -84.12
N HIS A 68 -91.83 -28.47 -83.62
CA HIS A 68 -92.16 -28.08 -82.24
C HIS A 68 -91.47 -28.99 -81.24
N GLU A 69 -91.42 -30.30 -81.45
CA GLU A 69 -90.67 -31.23 -80.60
C GLU A 69 -89.15 -31.02 -80.70
N HIS A 70 -88.62 -30.63 -81.87
CA HIS A 70 -87.20 -30.31 -82.06
C HIS A 70 -86.85 -28.99 -81.39
N ASN A 71 -87.62 -27.93 -81.63
CA ASN A 71 -87.46 -26.64 -80.95
C ASN A 71 -87.74 -26.76 -79.45
N GLN A 72 -88.66 -27.62 -79.00
CA GLN A 72 -88.87 -27.91 -77.57
C GLN A 72 -87.68 -28.66 -76.97
N LYS A 73 -87.12 -29.66 -77.67
CA LYS A 73 -85.86 -30.32 -77.27
C LYS A 73 -84.70 -29.31 -77.20
N LEU A 74 -84.60 -28.40 -78.17
CA LEU A 74 -83.61 -27.33 -78.22
C LEU A 74 -83.82 -26.30 -77.11
N PHE A 75 -85.06 -25.90 -76.80
CA PHE A 75 -85.40 -25.05 -75.66
C PHE A 75 -85.13 -25.76 -74.32
N THR A 76 -85.39 -27.07 -74.18
CA THR A 76 -85.00 -27.81 -72.98
C THR A 76 -83.50 -27.98 -72.88
N ALA A 77 -82.77 -28.14 -73.99
CA ALA A 77 -81.32 -28.24 -74.00
C ALA A 77 -80.64 -26.89 -73.70
N HIS A 78 -81.13 -25.78 -74.28
CA HIS A 78 -80.67 -24.44 -73.93
C HIS A 78 -81.12 -24.01 -72.52
N LYS A 79 -82.27 -24.49 -72.03
CA LYS A 79 -82.65 -24.28 -70.63
C LYS A 79 -81.75 -25.09 -69.70
N GLN A 80 -81.50 -26.37 -69.99
CA GLN A 80 -80.55 -27.19 -69.23
C GLN A 80 -79.16 -26.55 -69.24
N GLN A 81 -78.66 -26.13 -70.41
CA GLN A 81 -77.41 -25.38 -70.55
C GLN A 81 -77.42 -24.08 -69.74
N ASN A 82 -78.50 -23.30 -69.76
CA ASN A 82 -78.62 -22.08 -68.96
C ASN A 82 -78.68 -22.37 -67.46
N ASP A 83 -79.42 -23.39 -67.05
CA ASP A 83 -79.54 -23.82 -65.66
C ASP A 83 -78.18 -24.40 -65.17
N ASP A 84 -77.43 -25.08 -66.03
CA ASP A 84 -76.07 -25.57 -65.81
C ASP A 84 -75.04 -24.43 -65.79
N GLU A 85 -75.14 -23.42 -66.65
CA GLU A 85 -74.31 -22.20 -66.61
C GLU A 85 -74.64 -21.35 -65.36
N VAL A 86 -75.90 -21.34 -64.91
CA VAL A 86 -76.31 -20.75 -63.63
C VAL A 86 -75.77 -21.56 -62.45
N ASN A 87 -75.79 -22.90 -62.53
CA ASN A 87 -75.16 -23.77 -61.54
C ASN A 87 -73.63 -23.58 -61.51
N HIS A 88 -72.97 -23.49 -62.67
CA HIS A 88 -71.55 -23.21 -62.80
C HIS A 88 -71.22 -21.80 -62.29
N TYR A 89 -72.02 -20.78 -62.59
CA TYR A 89 -71.88 -19.45 -61.98
C TYR A 89 -72.05 -19.49 -60.46
N HIS A 90 -73.01 -20.25 -59.93
CA HIS A 90 -73.18 -20.42 -58.48
C HIS A 90 -72.02 -21.19 -57.84
N ILE A 91 -71.48 -22.22 -58.50
CA ILE A 91 -70.27 -22.95 -58.06
C ILE A 91 -69.07 -22.01 -58.10
N LEU A 92 -68.80 -21.33 -59.22
CA LEU A 92 -67.70 -20.36 -59.36
C LEU A 92 -67.84 -19.18 -58.39
N LYS A 93 -69.06 -18.76 -58.04
CA LYS A 93 -69.31 -17.74 -57.01
C LYS A 93 -69.13 -18.28 -55.58
N ALA A 94 -69.47 -19.56 -55.33
CA ALA A 94 -69.15 -20.24 -54.08
C ALA A 94 -67.63 -20.47 -53.95
N GLU A 95 -66.92 -20.75 -55.04
CA GLU A 95 -65.47 -20.87 -55.09
C GLU A 95 -64.77 -19.51 -55.02
N LEU A 96 -65.33 -18.46 -55.63
CA LEU A 96 -64.88 -17.08 -55.46
C LEU A 96 -65.03 -16.66 -53.99
N THR A 97 -66.22 -16.76 -53.40
CA THR A 97 -66.42 -16.39 -51.98
C THR A 97 -65.64 -17.30 -51.02
N LYS A 98 -65.39 -18.57 -51.37
CA LYS A 98 -64.48 -19.46 -50.63
C LYS A 98 -63.02 -19.04 -50.79
N THR A 99 -62.57 -18.58 -51.97
CA THR A 99 -61.19 -18.10 -52.19
C THR A 99 -60.97 -16.69 -51.66
N GLU A 100 -61.95 -15.80 -51.68
CA GLU A 100 -62.01 -14.54 -50.92
C GLU A 100 -61.95 -14.80 -49.42
N ARG A 101 -62.69 -15.81 -48.93
CA ARG A 101 -62.59 -16.23 -47.53
C ARG A 101 -61.22 -16.81 -47.21
N CYS A 102 -60.67 -17.70 -48.02
CA CYS A 102 -59.32 -18.25 -47.83
C CYS A 102 -58.24 -17.16 -47.92
N THR A 103 -58.34 -16.21 -48.85
CA THR A 103 -57.38 -15.10 -48.98
C THR A 103 -57.52 -14.09 -47.86
N THR A 104 -58.72 -13.82 -47.33
CA THR A 104 -58.88 -12.98 -46.13
C THR A 104 -58.47 -13.70 -44.84
N GLU A 105 -58.66 -15.02 -44.73
CA GLU A 105 -58.09 -15.84 -43.64
C GLU A 105 -56.56 -15.91 -43.72
N VAL A 106 -55.99 -16.09 -44.92
CA VAL A 106 -54.54 -16.03 -45.17
C VAL A 106 -53.99 -14.62 -44.94
N SER A 107 -54.69 -13.55 -45.33
CA SER A 107 -54.29 -12.16 -45.07
C SER A 107 -54.33 -11.84 -43.58
N LYS A 108 -55.35 -12.30 -42.85
CA LYS A 108 -55.39 -12.24 -41.38
C LYS A 108 -54.25 -13.05 -40.75
N ARG A 109 -53.90 -14.20 -41.33
CA ARG A 109 -52.76 -15.01 -40.87
C ARG A 109 -51.41 -14.36 -41.18
N ILE A 110 -51.27 -13.69 -42.32
CA ILE A 110 -50.08 -12.90 -42.69
C ILE A 110 -49.96 -11.67 -41.78
N ALA A 111 -51.06 -10.97 -41.49
CA ALA A 111 -51.09 -9.86 -40.53
C ALA A 111 -50.69 -10.34 -39.13
N PHE A 112 -51.31 -11.40 -38.61
CA PHE A 112 -50.94 -12.01 -37.33
C PHE A 112 -49.49 -12.53 -37.30
N LEU A 113 -48.98 -13.09 -38.40
CA LEU A 113 -47.57 -13.50 -38.50
C LEU A 113 -46.64 -12.29 -38.64
N GLY A 114 -47.10 -11.17 -39.19
CA GLY A 114 -46.40 -9.88 -39.22
C GLY A 114 -46.31 -9.26 -37.83
N GLU A 115 -47.44 -9.12 -37.14
CA GLU A 115 -47.52 -8.71 -35.74
C GLU A 115 -46.66 -9.61 -34.85
N ARG A 116 -46.78 -10.94 -34.98
CA ARG A 116 -45.97 -11.88 -34.18
C ARG A 116 -44.50 -11.86 -34.58
N LYS A 117 -44.15 -11.63 -35.85
CA LYS A 117 -42.77 -11.39 -36.30
C LYS A 117 -42.23 -10.11 -35.68
N GLU A 118 -43.02 -9.05 -35.60
CA GLU A 118 -42.57 -7.77 -35.04
C GLU A 118 -42.52 -7.80 -33.51
N ILE A 119 -43.40 -8.55 -32.83
CA ILE A 119 -43.27 -8.90 -31.41
C ILE A 119 -41.97 -9.69 -31.19
N LEU A 120 -41.74 -10.77 -31.95
CA LEU A 120 -40.51 -11.56 -31.87
C LEU A 120 -39.26 -10.75 -32.24
N ARG A 121 -39.37 -9.74 -33.12
CA ARG A 121 -38.29 -8.81 -33.46
C ARG A 121 -38.01 -7.85 -32.32
N ASN A 122 -39.03 -7.31 -31.67
CA ASN A 122 -38.89 -6.46 -30.49
C ASN A 122 -38.36 -7.26 -29.29
N GLU A 123 -38.77 -8.51 -29.11
CA GLU A 123 -38.21 -9.45 -28.13
C GLU A 123 -36.76 -9.79 -28.46
N LEU A 124 -36.43 -10.08 -29.73
CA LEU A 124 -35.06 -10.30 -30.19
C LEU A 124 -34.20 -9.04 -30.01
N GLN A 125 -34.71 -7.84 -30.30
CA GLN A 125 -33.98 -6.58 -30.11
C GLN A 125 -33.74 -6.31 -28.62
N LYS A 126 -34.74 -6.56 -27.76
CA LYS A 126 -34.55 -6.51 -26.29
C LYS A 126 -33.55 -7.56 -25.81
N ALA A 127 -33.55 -8.76 -26.40
CA ALA A 127 -32.59 -9.82 -26.11
C ALA A 127 -31.17 -9.47 -26.59
N VAL A 128 -31.02 -8.85 -27.78
CA VAL A 128 -29.75 -8.34 -28.31
C VAL A 128 -29.23 -7.21 -27.43
N ILE A 129 -30.04 -6.20 -27.10
CA ILE A 129 -29.67 -5.12 -26.16
C ILE A 129 -29.28 -5.69 -24.79
N LYS A 130 -29.99 -6.72 -24.29
CA LYS A 130 -29.63 -7.41 -23.04
C LYS A 130 -28.32 -8.20 -23.18
N VAL A 131 -28.09 -8.87 -24.31
CA VAL A 131 -26.86 -9.61 -24.59
C VAL A 131 -25.68 -8.65 -24.75
N ASP A 132 -25.86 -7.50 -25.40
CA ASP A 132 -24.80 -6.51 -25.59
C ASP A 132 -24.51 -5.73 -24.31
N ARG A 133 -25.53 -5.47 -23.47
CA ARG A 133 -25.34 -5.04 -22.08
C ARG A 133 -24.55 -6.09 -21.29
N ILE A 134 -24.91 -7.38 -21.36
CA ILE A 134 -24.18 -8.44 -20.67
C ILE A 134 -22.75 -8.57 -21.22
N LYS A 135 -22.51 -8.43 -22.53
CA LYS A 135 -21.16 -8.37 -23.10
C LYS A 135 -20.37 -7.20 -22.55
N GLN A 136 -20.98 -6.01 -22.43
CA GLN A 136 -20.34 -4.86 -21.79
C GLN A 136 -20.03 -5.16 -20.33
N GLU A 137 -21.00 -5.61 -19.53
CA GLU A 137 -20.82 -6.01 -18.13
C GLU A 137 -19.68 -7.04 -17.98
N THR A 138 -19.69 -8.14 -18.74
CA THR A 138 -18.59 -9.13 -18.74
C THR A 138 -17.27 -8.58 -19.29
N GLY A 139 -17.30 -7.54 -20.13
CA GLY A 139 -16.11 -6.83 -20.59
C GLY A 139 -15.47 -6.01 -19.47
N TRP A 140 -16.29 -5.24 -18.74
CA TRP A 140 -15.87 -4.56 -17.50
C TRP A 140 -15.39 -5.58 -16.46
N ASP A 141 -16.06 -6.73 -16.30
CA ASP A 141 -15.63 -7.80 -15.39
C ASP A 141 -14.29 -8.41 -15.81
N ILE A 142 -14.06 -8.64 -17.11
CA ILE A 142 -12.79 -9.15 -17.64
C ILE A 142 -11.67 -8.12 -17.50
N GLU A 143 -11.93 -6.83 -17.72
CA GLU A 143 -10.95 -5.76 -17.51
C GLU A 143 -10.65 -5.55 -16.02
N ALA A 144 -11.67 -5.62 -15.16
CA ALA A 144 -11.50 -5.61 -13.71
C ALA A 144 -10.70 -6.84 -13.24
N LEU A 145 -11.01 -8.05 -13.73
CA LEU A 145 -10.27 -9.28 -13.41
C LEU A 145 -8.81 -9.21 -13.89
N LYS A 146 -8.54 -8.63 -15.08
CA LYS A 146 -7.16 -8.34 -15.51
C LYS A 146 -6.47 -7.34 -14.58
N GLY A 147 -7.17 -6.29 -14.15
CA GLY A 147 -6.68 -5.32 -13.17
C GLY A 147 -6.37 -5.97 -11.81
N TRP A 148 -7.23 -6.88 -11.34
CA TRP A 148 -7.00 -7.67 -10.13
C TRP A 148 -5.85 -8.67 -10.31
N GLU A 149 -5.74 -9.35 -11.46
CA GLU A 149 -4.60 -10.21 -11.78
C GLU A 149 -3.29 -9.43 -11.84
N GLU A 150 -3.27 -8.23 -12.42
CA GLU A 150 -2.10 -7.37 -12.44
C GLU A 150 -1.76 -6.85 -11.04
N ALA A 151 -2.75 -6.47 -10.24
CA ALA A 151 -2.55 -6.06 -8.85
C ALA A 151 -2.04 -7.24 -7.99
N LEU A 152 -2.53 -8.46 -8.21
CA LEU A 152 -2.03 -9.68 -7.59
C LEU A 152 -0.60 -9.99 -8.04
N LYS A 153 -0.29 -9.94 -9.34
CA LYS A 153 1.07 -10.13 -9.87
C LYS A 153 2.04 -9.07 -9.34
N LYS A 154 1.62 -7.80 -9.24
CA LYS A 154 2.39 -6.72 -8.60
C LYS A 154 2.62 -7.03 -7.12
N ARG A 155 1.56 -7.27 -6.34
CA ARG A 155 1.64 -7.65 -4.91
C ARG A 155 2.49 -8.90 -4.68
N ASP A 156 2.49 -9.86 -5.59
CA ASP A 156 3.24 -11.12 -5.44
C ASP A 156 4.71 -10.95 -5.84
N ASN A 157 5.02 -10.07 -6.82
CA ASN A 157 6.36 -9.55 -7.06
C ASN A 157 6.88 -8.74 -5.86
N ASP A 158 6.03 -7.91 -5.25
CA ASP A 158 6.35 -7.12 -4.06
C ASP A 158 6.58 -8.05 -2.85
N ASN A 159 5.75 -9.09 -2.67
CA ASN A 159 5.96 -10.14 -1.68
C ASN A 159 7.26 -10.92 -1.92
N GLU A 160 7.65 -11.15 -3.18
CA GLU A 160 8.98 -11.68 -3.50
C GLU A 160 10.09 -10.69 -3.17
N LEU A 161 9.90 -9.39 -3.42
CA LEU A 161 10.85 -8.35 -3.07
C LEU A 161 11.02 -8.25 -1.55
N PHE A 162 9.94 -8.24 -0.77
CA PHE A 162 9.96 -8.32 0.68
C PHE A 162 10.64 -9.61 1.18
N LYS A 163 10.41 -10.77 0.54
CA LYS A 163 11.14 -12.01 0.85
C LYS A 163 12.63 -11.96 0.50
N LYS A 164 13.02 -11.18 -0.52
CA LYS A 164 14.43 -10.96 -0.90
C LYS A 164 15.11 -10.00 0.09
N VAL A 165 14.48 -8.85 0.37
CA VAL A 165 14.94 -7.87 1.38
C VAL A 165 15.00 -8.50 2.76
N SER A 166 13.97 -9.21 3.22
CA SER A 166 13.97 -9.90 4.52
C SER A 166 15.09 -10.93 4.65
N LYS A 167 15.48 -11.62 3.57
CA LYS A 167 16.63 -12.54 3.56
C LYS A 167 17.97 -11.79 3.55
N GLU A 168 18.02 -10.63 2.91
CA GLU A 168 19.20 -9.77 2.90
C GLU A 168 19.43 -9.11 4.28
N ASP A 169 18.36 -8.69 4.94
CA ASP A 169 18.38 -8.18 6.31
C ASP A 169 18.64 -9.29 7.33
N GLU A 170 18.10 -10.51 7.14
CA GLU A 170 18.45 -11.69 7.94
C GLU A 170 19.93 -12.08 7.79
N ARG A 171 20.49 -12.01 6.57
CA ARG A 171 21.94 -12.15 6.34
C ARG A 171 22.75 -11.08 7.06
N ARG A 172 22.39 -9.79 6.88
CA ARG A 172 23.05 -8.66 7.54
C ARG A 172 22.97 -8.74 9.05
N PHE A 173 21.83 -9.16 9.60
CA PHE A 173 21.66 -9.42 11.02
C PHE A 173 22.62 -10.52 11.49
N ASN A 174 22.67 -11.66 10.79
CA ASN A 174 23.59 -12.75 11.12
C ASN A 174 25.08 -12.33 10.98
N GLU A 175 25.43 -11.51 10.00
CA GLU A 175 26.78 -10.93 9.89
C GLU A 175 27.11 -9.96 11.02
N LEU A 176 26.18 -9.09 11.40
CA LEU A 176 26.35 -8.13 12.49
C LEU A 176 26.39 -8.82 13.85
N GLU A 177 25.59 -9.85 14.05
CA GLU A 177 25.59 -10.69 15.25
C GLU A 177 26.88 -11.52 15.34
N ALA A 178 27.38 -12.08 14.23
CA ALA A 178 28.69 -12.73 14.19
C ALA A 178 29.83 -11.73 14.49
N LYS A 179 29.77 -10.51 13.93
CA LYS A 179 30.72 -9.43 14.27
C LYS A 179 30.61 -9.03 15.75
N ARG A 180 29.41 -8.95 16.32
CA ARG A 180 29.16 -8.67 17.74
C ARG A 180 29.74 -9.78 18.63
N GLN A 181 29.57 -11.05 18.27
CA GLN A 181 30.14 -12.18 19.00
C GLN A 181 31.67 -12.22 18.93
N LEU A 182 32.28 -11.91 17.78
CA LEU A 182 33.72 -11.77 17.65
C LEU A 182 34.28 -10.60 18.47
N LEU A 183 33.62 -9.43 18.43
CA LEU A 183 34.00 -8.27 19.24
C LEU A 183 33.79 -8.49 20.74
N GLN A 184 32.76 -9.25 21.13
CA GLN A 184 32.55 -9.67 22.52
C GLN A 184 33.68 -10.61 22.98
N ALA A 185 34.04 -11.61 22.16
CA ALA A 185 35.13 -12.52 22.47
C ALA A 185 36.50 -11.81 22.55
N GLU A 186 36.75 -10.82 21.67
CA GLU A 186 37.95 -9.97 21.80
C GLU A 186 37.87 -9.10 23.06
N TYR A 187 36.73 -8.45 23.34
CA TYR A 187 36.55 -7.67 24.57
C TYR A 187 36.80 -8.51 25.83
N ASP A 188 36.20 -9.70 25.93
CA ASP A 188 36.37 -10.61 27.07
C ASP A 188 37.84 -11.05 27.21
N TRP A 189 38.52 -11.32 26.09
CA TRP A 189 39.96 -11.63 26.08
C TRP A 189 40.82 -10.44 26.55
N LYS A 190 40.55 -9.23 26.06
CA LYS A 190 41.26 -8.00 26.48
C LYS A 190 41.00 -7.71 27.95
N HIS A 191 39.76 -7.88 28.42
CA HIS A 191 39.38 -7.65 29.80
C HIS A 191 40.04 -8.67 30.75
N GLN A 192 40.14 -9.94 30.35
CA GLN A 192 40.92 -10.95 31.07
C GLN A 192 42.43 -10.66 31.05
N ALA A 193 42.98 -10.18 29.92
CA ALA A 193 44.38 -9.79 29.82
C ALA A 193 44.71 -8.59 30.73
N ILE A 194 43.87 -7.56 30.73
CA ILE A 194 43.95 -6.42 31.66
C ILE A 194 43.82 -6.92 33.12
N GLY A 195 42.89 -7.85 33.39
CA GLY A 195 42.74 -8.46 34.72
C GLY A 195 44.02 -9.16 35.21
N LYS A 196 44.70 -9.91 34.33
CA LYS A 196 46.01 -10.52 34.62
C LYS A 196 47.07 -9.46 34.90
N ILE A 197 47.21 -8.46 34.02
CA ILE A 197 48.18 -7.36 34.16
C ILE A 197 47.94 -6.58 35.47
N VAL A 198 46.68 -6.35 35.88
CA VAL A 198 46.36 -5.68 37.16
C VAL A 198 46.70 -6.56 38.37
N CYS A 199 46.54 -7.89 38.29
CA CYS A 199 46.97 -8.81 39.34
C CYS A 199 48.51 -8.90 39.42
N GLU A 200 49.20 -8.92 38.28
CA GLU A 200 50.66 -8.90 38.18
C GLU A 200 51.23 -7.57 38.72
N LEU A 201 50.64 -6.43 38.35
CA LEU A 201 50.98 -5.11 38.88
C LEU A 201 50.84 -5.08 40.41
N LYS A 202 49.70 -5.52 40.96
CA LYS A 202 49.48 -5.60 42.42
C LYS A 202 50.45 -6.54 43.13
N SER A 203 50.85 -7.63 42.47
CA SER A 203 51.90 -8.51 42.98
C SER A 203 53.25 -7.79 43.04
N CYS A 204 53.61 -7.03 41.99
CA CYS A 204 54.82 -6.20 41.97
C CYS A 204 54.76 -5.06 43.00
N GLU A 205 53.63 -4.39 43.18
CA GLU A 205 53.40 -3.38 44.23
C GLU A 205 53.59 -3.99 45.63
N MET A 206 53.02 -5.17 45.90
CA MET A 206 53.24 -5.90 47.16
C MET A 206 54.72 -6.31 47.37
N ILE A 207 55.45 -6.63 46.29
CA ILE A 207 56.89 -6.91 46.36
C ILE A 207 57.67 -5.63 46.67
N ILE A 208 57.36 -4.51 46.02
CA ILE A 208 57.98 -3.19 46.23
C ILE A 208 57.71 -2.68 47.66
N GLU A 209 56.50 -2.86 48.19
CA GLU A 209 56.21 -2.57 49.60
C GLU A 209 57.08 -3.41 50.55
N ARG A 210 57.23 -4.71 50.27
CA ARG A 210 58.00 -5.63 51.12
C ARG A 210 59.50 -5.32 51.06
N THR A 211 60.06 -5.04 49.89
CA THR A 211 61.46 -4.63 49.75
C THR A 211 61.69 -3.23 50.32
N GLY A 212 60.76 -2.30 50.17
CA GLY A 212 60.80 -1.00 50.83
C GLY A 212 60.83 -1.10 52.36
N LYS A 213 59.95 -1.93 52.94
CA LYS A 213 59.94 -2.23 54.39
C LYS A 213 61.25 -2.89 54.85
N ALA A 214 61.82 -3.81 54.06
CA ALA A 214 63.12 -4.41 54.34
C ALA A 214 64.30 -3.43 54.22
N ILE A 215 64.25 -2.48 53.28
CA ILE A 215 65.27 -1.42 53.14
C ILE A 215 65.22 -0.46 54.34
N VAL A 216 64.02 -0.07 54.80
CA VAL A 216 63.88 0.73 56.03
C VAL A 216 64.45 -0.02 57.23
N GLN A 217 64.13 -1.30 57.41
CA GLN A 217 64.72 -2.12 58.47
C GLN A 217 66.26 -2.18 58.38
N GLN A 218 66.84 -2.36 57.19
CA GLN A 218 68.30 -2.35 57.02
C GLN A 218 68.92 -0.97 57.27
N ILE A 219 68.19 0.13 57.04
CA ILE A 219 68.63 1.48 57.42
C ILE A 219 68.62 1.63 58.94
N ASP A 220 67.59 1.16 59.64
CA ASP A 220 67.50 1.19 61.11
C ASP A 220 68.59 0.31 61.76
N GLU A 221 68.84 -0.89 61.23
CA GLU A 221 69.93 -1.78 61.65
C GLU A 221 71.30 -1.12 61.43
N ARG A 222 71.53 -0.50 60.25
CA ARG A 222 72.74 0.26 59.93
C ARG A 222 72.92 1.48 60.82
N GLU A 223 71.85 2.21 61.15
CA GLU A 223 71.84 3.32 62.11
C GLU A 223 72.20 2.84 63.52
N SER A 224 71.67 1.69 63.95
CA SER A 224 72.00 1.06 65.24
C SER A 224 73.48 0.69 65.30
N ILE A 225 74.02 0.03 64.27
CA ILE A 225 75.45 -0.31 64.15
C ILE A 225 76.31 0.96 64.12
N LYS A 226 75.89 2.01 63.40
CA LYS A 226 76.58 3.31 63.37
C LYS A 226 76.62 3.97 64.74
N LYS A 227 75.52 3.96 65.50
CA LYS A 227 75.45 4.46 66.88
C LYS A 227 76.34 3.64 67.83
N GLN A 228 76.33 2.31 67.72
CA GLN A 228 77.25 1.43 68.47
C GLN A 228 78.72 1.74 68.17
N TRP A 229 79.08 1.95 66.89
CA TRP A 229 80.43 2.30 66.47
C TRP A 229 80.85 3.70 66.91
N GLN A 230 79.94 4.69 66.86
CA GLN A 230 80.17 6.03 67.41
C GLN A 230 80.43 5.98 68.92
N ASN A 231 79.65 5.20 69.67
CA ASN A 231 79.87 5.00 71.12
C ASN A 231 81.22 4.31 71.39
N ALA A 232 81.57 3.29 70.61
CA ALA A 232 82.89 2.63 70.72
C ALA A 232 84.04 3.60 70.41
N MET A 233 83.89 4.47 69.41
CA MET A 233 84.88 5.50 69.08
C MET A 233 84.99 6.58 70.18
N GLN A 234 83.89 6.97 70.80
CA GLN A 234 83.91 7.87 71.97
C GLN A 234 84.63 7.23 73.16
N MET A 235 84.37 5.95 73.45
CA MET A 235 85.08 5.20 74.50
C MET A 235 86.59 5.09 74.20
N LEU A 236 86.99 4.91 72.93
CA LEU A 236 88.39 4.93 72.52
C LEU A 236 89.02 6.33 72.64
N GLN A 237 88.32 7.39 72.24
CA GLN A 237 88.79 8.77 72.41
C GLN A 237 88.95 9.16 73.89
N GLN A 238 88.03 8.73 74.76
CA GLN A 238 88.14 8.95 76.20
C GLN A 238 89.32 8.17 76.77
N ARG A 239 89.46 6.88 76.44
CA ARG A 239 90.62 6.08 76.84
C ARG A 239 91.95 6.65 76.34
N ASN A 240 91.99 7.26 75.15
CA ASN A 240 93.18 7.94 74.66
C ASN A 240 93.51 9.19 75.47
N LYS A 241 92.50 10.00 75.84
CA LYS A 241 92.70 11.14 76.77
C LYS A 241 93.17 10.70 78.16
N ASP A 242 92.66 9.57 78.65
CA ASP A 242 93.14 8.98 79.90
C ASP A 242 94.62 8.57 79.77
N ILE A 243 95.00 7.95 78.65
CA ILE A 243 96.39 7.58 78.32
C ILE A 243 97.29 8.81 78.18
N GLU A 244 96.85 9.88 77.52
CA GLU A 244 97.55 11.17 77.44
C GLU A 244 97.74 11.78 78.85
N GLY A 245 96.72 11.71 79.70
CA GLY A 245 96.82 12.11 81.12
C GLY A 245 97.82 11.25 81.91
N TYR A 246 97.85 9.93 81.71
CA TYR A 246 98.86 9.06 82.32
C TYR A 246 100.27 9.36 81.80
N HIS A 247 100.44 9.68 80.51
CA HIS A 247 101.72 10.12 79.96
C HIS A 247 102.19 11.44 80.57
N LEU A 248 101.33 12.45 80.66
CA LEU A 248 101.66 13.74 81.29
C LEU A 248 102.06 13.54 82.76
N ASN A 249 101.36 12.67 83.50
CA ASN A 249 101.73 12.30 84.86
C ASN A 249 103.10 11.58 84.94
N MET A 250 103.42 10.70 83.97
CA MET A 250 104.76 10.09 83.88
C MET A 250 105.86 11.11 83.55
N GLU A 251 105.59 12.13 82.74
CA GLU A 251 106.54 13.20 82.43
C GLU A 251 106.77 14.12 83.64
N VAL A 252 105.72 14.49 84.37
CA VAL A 252 105.85 15.21 85.65
C VAL A 252 106.68 14.39 86.65
N LEU A 253 106.45 13.08 86.75
CA LEU A 253 107.24 12.19 87.60
C LEU A 253 108.72 12.11 87.14
N ARG A 254 109.00 11.97 85.84
CA ARG A 254 110.37 12.00 85.28
C ARG A 254 111.08 13.32 85.58
N ASN A 255 110.41 14.45 85.37
CA ASN A 255 110.96 15.78 85.66
C ASN A 255 111.24 15.94 87.17
N SER A 256 110.37 15.39 88.03
CA SER A 256 110.60 15.39 89.48
C SER A 256 111.82 14.54 89.87
N LEU A 257 111.99 13.35 89.29
CA LEU A 257 113.16 12.48 89.46
C LEU A 257 114.44 13.17 88.98
N GLN A 258 114.45 13.74 87.78
CA GLN A 258 115.60 14.47 87.25
C GLN A 258 115.97 15.68 88.13
N SER A 259 114.99 16.37 88.71
CA SER A 259 115.24 17.46 89.67
C SER A 259 115.83 16.97 91.01
N ALA A 260 115.62 15.71 91.37
CA ALA A 260 116.21 15.08 92.56
C ALA A 260 117.61 14.53 92.26
N GLU A 261 117.80 13.96 91.07
CA GLU A 261 119.08 13.46 90.57
C GLU A 261 120.11 14.59 90.40
N ILE A 262 119.69 15.76 89.87
CA ILE A 262 120.53 16.97 89.83
C ILE A 262 120.93 17.41 91.24
N ARG A 263 119.99 17.46 92.20
CA ARG A 263 120.30 17.83 93.60
C ARG A 263 121.25 16.84 94.28
N LEU A 264 121.11 15.54 94.00
CA LEU A 264 122.02 14.50 94.49
C LEU A 264 123.41 14.62 93.86
N GLN A 265 123.49 15.03 92.59
CA GLN A 265 124.76 15.37 91.92
C GLN A 265 125.40 16.64 92.49
N GLU A 266 124.61 17.67 92.85
CA GLU A 266 125.07 18.87 93.54
C GLU A 266 125.65 18.55 94.93
N GLU A 267 124.97 17.73 95.73
CA GLU A 267 125.49 17.28 97.04
C GLU A 267 126.76 16.43 96.91
N ASN A 268 126.85 15.53 95.92
CA ASN A 268 128.09 14.79 95.63
C ASN A 268 129.25 15.72 95.22
N ASN A 269 128.99 16.75 94.40
CA ASN A 269 130.00 17.74 94.02
C ASN A 269 130.47 18.58 95.22
N MET A 270 129.57 18.88 96.16
CA MET A 270 129.92 19.52 97.43
C MET A 270 130.78 18.60 98.30
N LEU A 271 130.43 17.31 98.40
CA LEU A 271 131.20 16.31 99.14
C LEU A 271 132.62 16.16 98.58
N GLU A 272 132.80 16.01 97.26
CA GLU A 272 134.13 15.97 96.64
C GLU A 272 134.96 17.23 96.94
N ASN A 273 134.33 18.40 96.96
CA ASN A 273 135.04 19.65 97.25
C ASN A 273 135.48 19.72 98.71
N GLU A 274 134.64 19.30 99.66
CA GLU A 274 135.02 19.18 101.07
C GLU A 274 136.10 18.12 101.30
N GLU A 275 136.09 16.99 100.58
CA GLU A 275 137.19 16.03 100.61
C GLU A 275 138.50 16.64 100.06
N ARG A 276 138.44 17.36 98.94
CA ARG A 276 139.61 18.09 98.38
C ARG A 276 140.11 19.19 99.34
N GLN A 277 139.24 19.88 100.07
CA GLN A 277 139.64 20.83 101.12
C GLN A 277 140.34 20.09 102.27
N ASN A 278 139.77 18.99 102.76
CA ASN A 278 140.35 18.17 103.82
C ASN A 278 141.69 17.54 103.44
N GLN A 279 141.89 17.14 102.17
CA GLN A 279 143.19 16.69 101.67
C GLN A 279 144.23 17.83 101.69
N LYS A 280 143.89 19.02 101.22
CA LYS A 280 144.77 20.21 101.29
C LYS A 280 145.12 20.56 102.74
N MET A 281 144.16 20.45 103.66
CA MET A 281 144.36 20.65 105.10
C MET A 281 145.36 19.64 105.69
N LYS A 282 145.20 18.34 105.38
CA LYS A 282 146.11 17.26 105.80
C LYS A 282 147.55 17.47 105.31
N MET A 283 147.74 17.83 104.04
CA MET A 283 149.07 18.14 103.48
C MET A 283 149.74 19.33 104.19
N LYS A 284 148.96 20.35 104.56
CA LYS A 284 149.47 21.53 105.29
C LYS A 284 149.89 21.18 106.72
N ILE A 285 149.17 20.26 107.38
CA ILE A 285 149.54 19.71 108.70
C ILE A 285 150.82 18.87 108.61
N GLN A 286 151.01 18.04 107.56
CA GLN A 286 152.26 17.29 107.36
C GLN A 286 153.49 18.20 107.24
N ASN A 287 153.42 19.26 106.43
CA ASN A 287 154.53 20.22 106.29
C ASN A 287 154.87 20.93 107.61
N LEU A 288 153.86 21.32 108.40
CA LEU A 288 154.08 21.89 109.75
C LEU A 288 154.72 20.87 110.71
N ASN A 289 154.30 19.60 110.66
CA ASN A 289 154.91 18.53 111.47
C ASN A 289 156.37 18.27 111.08
N GLU A 290 156.73 18.30 109.79
CA GLU A 290 158.14 18.22 109.37
C GLU A 290 158.97 19.37 109.95
N GLN A 291 158.49 20.61 109.84
CA GLN A 291 159.19 21.78 110.38
C GLN A 291 159.38 21.69 111.90
N HIS A 292 158.36 21.22 112.62
CA HIS A 292 158.41 20.97 114.06
C HIS A 292 159.41 19.87 114.45
N SER A 293 159.47 18.75 113.69
CA SER A 293 160.48 17.71 113.91
C SER A 293 161.90 18.21 113.67
N ARG A 294 162.14 18.98 112.59
CA ARG A 294 163.45 19.61 112.31
C ARG A 294 163.88 20.55 113.44
N MET A 295 162.94 21.28 114.07
CA MET A 295 163.23 22.09 115.25
C MET A 295 163.56 21.24 116.49
N LYS A 296 162.86 20.13 116.74
CA LYS A 296 163.17 19.20 117.84
C LYS A 296 164.60 18.64 117.75
N GLU A 297 165.00 18.16 116.57
CA GLU A 297 166.37 17.65 116.36
C GLU A 297 167.45 18.72 116.60
N GLY A 298 167.16 20.00 116.31
CA GLY A 298 168.04 21.11 116.63
C GLY A 298 168.17 21.35 118.13
N LEU A 299 167.06 21.22 118.85
CA LEU A 299 166.98 21.39 120.31
C LEU A 299 167.73 20.28 121.05
N GLU A 300 167.55 19.01 120.66
CA GLU A 300 168.27 17.86 121.25
C GLU A 300 169.79 17.95 121.03
N ARG A 301 170.23 18.41 119.84
CA ARG A 301 171.65 18.68 119.57
C ARG A 301 172.23 19.74 120.51
N LEU A 302 171.51 20.83 120.77
CA LEU A 302 171.94 21.87 121.71
C LEU A 302 171.97 21.38 123.16
N VAL A 303 170.98 20.57 123.59
CA VAL A 303 170.95 19.97 124.94
C VAL A 303 172.17 19.07 125.17
N ASN A 304 172.57 18.26 124.18
CA ASN A 304 173.75 17.41 124.29
C ASN A 304 175.07 18.20 124.41
N ILE A 305 175.20 19.34 123.70
CA ILE A 305 176.37 20.24 123.81
C ILE A 305 176.43 20.93 125.19
N ILE A 306 175.28 21.25 125.78
CA ILE A 306 175.20 21.80 127.14
C ILE A 306 175.57 20.74 128.19
N ALA A 307 175.26 19.47 127.96
CA ALA A 307 175.60 18.38 128.87
C ALA A 307 177.13 18.12 128.94
N THR A 308 177.82 18.09 127.79
CA THR A 308 179.28 17.84 127.73
C THR A 308 180.08 18.98 128.36
N THR A 309 179.81 20.22 127.96
CA THR A 309 180.49 21.43 128.48
C THR A 309 180.29 21.61 130.00
N ARG A 310 179.13 21.24 130.54
CA ARG A 310 178.87 21.21 131.99
C ARG A 310 179.74 20.16 132.72
N GLY A 311 180.04 19.04 132.05
CA GLY A 311 180.98 18.03 132.55
C GLY A 311 182.41 18.57 132.67
N GLU A 312 182.91 19.21 131.61
CA GLU A 312 184.26 19.79 131.53
C GLU A 312 184.50 20.87 132.60
N TYR A 313 183.52 21.76 132.81
CA TYR A 313 183.54 22.79 133.85
C TYR A 313 183.75 22.18 135.27
N SER A 314 183.16 21.01 135.55
CA SER A 314 183.31 20.30 136.83
C SER A 314 184.72 19.73 137.09
N VAL A 315 185.49 19.49 136.02
CA VAL A 315 186.87 19.01 136.09
C VAL A 315 187.82 20.19 136.28
N LEU A 316 187.60 21.29 135.54
CA LEU A 316 188.43 22.48 135.62
C LEU A 316 188.32 23.17 137.00
N LYS A 317 187.12 23.23 137.57
CA LYS A 317 186.87 23.76 138.94
C LYS A 317 187.67 23.01 140.03
N ARG A 318 187.91 21.71 139.86
CA ARG A 318 188.73 20.91 140.79
C ARG A 318 190.21 21.22 140.69
N LYS A 319 190.75 21.48 139.49
CA LYS A 319 192.17 21.87 139.33
C LYS A 319 192.49 23.26 139.93
N VAL A 320 191.56 24.22 139.82
CA VAL A 320 191.77 25.59 140.33
C VAL A 320 191.89 25.65 141.85
N SER A 321 191.12 24.85 142.59
CA SER A 321 191.18 24.82 144.07
C SER A 321 192.56 24.41 144.59
N SER A 322 193.21 23.43 143.94
CA SER A 322 194.54 22.95 144.32
C SER A 322 195.63 24.02 144.14
N SER A 323 195.62 24.75 143.03
CA SER A 323 196.60 25.83 142.80
C SER A 323 196.41 27.03 143.74
N SER A 324 195.18 27.28 144.19
CA SER A 324 194.86 28.40 145.08
C SER A 324 195.56 28.31 146.44
N GLN A 325 195.74 27.09 146.97
CA GLN A 325 196.37 26.88 148.28
C GLN A 325 197.89 27.11 148.28
N LEU A 326 198.58 26.87 147.16
CA LEU A 326 200.03 27.11 147.07
C LEU A 326 200.36 28.60 146.89
N LEU A 327 199.57 29.31 146.08
CA LEU A 327 199.77 30.74 145.80
C LEU A 327 199.62 31.63 147.06
N GLY A 328 198.90 31.15 148.08
CA GLY A 328 198.75 31.85 149.35
C GLY A 328 200.07 32.07 150.11
N LYS A 329 201.05 31.17 149.97
CA LYS A 329 202.36 31.32 150.66
C LYS A 329 203.24 32.42 150.07
N LEU A 330 203.22 32.59 148.75
CA LEU A 330 204.06 33.60 148.06
C LEU A 330 203.57 35.04 148.26
N ARG A 331 202.27 35.23 148.55
CA ARG A 331 201.67 36.56 148.73
C ARG A 331 202.12 37.35 149.96
N LEU A 332 202.89 36.75 150.88
CA LEU A 332 203.52 37.50 151.97
C LEU A 332 204.82 38.22 151.54
N GLN A 333 205.62 37.67 150.62
CA GLN A 333 206.91 38.26 150.26
C GLN A 333 206.80 39.47 149.32
N SER A 334 205.70 39.60 148.56
CA SER A 334 205.52 40.72 147.62
C SER A 334 205.35 42.09 148.30
N LYS A 335 205.01 42.14 149.59
CA LYS A 335 204.67 43.40 150.31
C LYS A 335 205.86 44.28 150.66
N GLU A 336 207.10 43.83 150.44
CA GLU A 336 208.30 44.59 150.82
C GLU A 336 208.91 45.39 149.65
N GLN A 337 208.58 45.08 148.38
CA GLN A 337 209.18 45.73 147.20
C GLN A 337 208.34 46.86 146.58
N ASP A 338 207.06 47.00 146.94
CA ASP A 338 206.18 48.09 146.46
C ASP A 338 206.60 49.51 146.92
N LYS A 339 207.70 49.67 147.66
CA LYS A 339 208.11 50.93 148.31
C LYS A 339 209.11 51.80 147.53
N ASP A 340 209.87 51.25 146.58
CA ASP A 340 211.10 51.93 146.11
C ASP A 340 210.94 52.91 144.94
N ILE A 341 210.20 52.56 143.88
CA ILE A 341 210.36 53.19 142.55
C ILE A 341 209.07 53.85 142.01
N ASP A 342 208.35 54.58 142.87
CA ASP A 342 207.47 55.67 142.41
C ASP A 342 208.24 56.94 141.99
N LYS A 343 209.59 56.90 142.10
CA LYS A 343 210.50 58.05 141.93
C LYS A 343 210.67 58.55 140.48
N TYR A 344 210.59 57.68 139.46
CA TYR A 344 210.99 58.05 138.09
C TYR A 344 209.89 58.64 137.18
N LYS A 345 208.65 58.83 137.66
CA LYS A 345 207.49 59.30 136.88
C LYS A 345 207.58 60.71 136.23
N ARG A 346 208.63 61.51 136.45
CA ARG A 346 208.53 63.00 136.34
C ARG A 346 209.41 63.72 135.30
N VAL A 347 210.15 63.02 134.44
CA VAL A 347 211.14 63.68 133.55
C VAL A 347 210.80 63.48 132.06
N ILE A 348 210.27 64.55 131.43
CA ILE A 348 210.43 64.90 130.00
C ILE A 348 209.71 63.95 129.00
N ILE A 349 208.55 64.26 128.39
CA ILE A 349 207.66 65.45 128.39
C ILE A 349 208.29 66.75 127.83
N LYS A 350 209.43 66.67 127.13
CA LYS A 350 210.16 67.88 126.64
C LYS A 350 210.79 67.73 125.25
N ASN A 351 210.56 66.62 124.55
CA ASN A 351 211.16 66.31 123.24
C ASN A 351 210.16 66.20 122.07
N GLU A 352 208.87 66.56 122.26
CA GLU A 352 207.81 66.51 121.22
C GLU A 352 208.05 67.40 119.98
N LYS A 353 209.13 68.20 119.92
CA LYS A 353 209.30 69.27 118.92
C LYS A 353 210.62 69.28 118.14
N LYS A 354 211.48 68.26 118.23
CA LYS A 354 212.88 68.38 117.73
C LYS A 354 213.28 67.57 116.48
N ILE A 355 212.47 66.64 115.97
CA ILE A 355 212.75 65.99 114.66
C ILE A 355 211.54 66.13 113.74
N LYS A 356 211.63 67.13 112.87
CA LYS A 356 210.78 67.34 111.68
C LYS A 356 211.66 67.33 110.41
N THR A 357 212.85 66.75 110.52
CA THR A 357 214.06 67.16 109.79
C THR A 357 215.00 66.00 109.38
N LEU A 358 214.61 64.76 109.62
CA LEU A 358 215.19 63.57 109.00
C LEU A 358 214.01 62.81 108.38
N TYR A 359 213.79 62.95 107.07
CA TYR A 359 214.44 62.20 105.98
C TYR A 359 214.15 60.69 106.10
N GLY A 360 213.59 60.03 105.10
CA GLY A 360 213.77 60.29 103.65
C GLY A 360 214.95 59.49 103.09
N GLN A 361 215.36 58.44 103.79
CA GLN A 361 216.26 57.41 103.32
C GLN A 361 215.57 56.06 103.48
N ILE A 362 215.52 55.32 102.37
CA ILE A 362 215.20 53.90 102.22
C ILE A 362 213.70 53.55 102.10
N GLU A 363 213.12 53.18 100.94
CA GLU A 363 213.54 53.11 99.52
C GLU A 363 214.85 52.39 99.13
N ASP A 364 214.76 51.21 98.52
CA ASP A 364 215.86 50.27 98.30
C ASP A 364 216.52 49.72 99.59
N MET A 365 216.21 48.46 99.92
CA MET A 365 217.11 47.32 99.69
C MET A 365 216.43 46.08 100.32
N LYS A 366 215.98 45.03 99.62
CA LYS A 366 216.53 44.20 98.52
C LYS A 366 216.85 42.79 99.04
N ASN A 367 215.94 41.87 98.72
CA ASN A 367 216.14 40.43 98.57
C ASN A 367 216.52 39.60 99.82
N THR A 368 216.46 38.27 99.63
CA THR A 368 217.08 37.20 100.47
C THR A 368 216.40 36.90 101.82
N THR A 369 216.22 35.65 102.27
CA THR A 369 216.27 34.32 101.58
C THR A 369 215.59 33.24 102.45
N ASN A 370 215.23 32.12 101.81
CA ASN A 370 215.11 30.76 102.39
C ASN A 370 213.93 30.49 103.38
N SER A 371 213.48 29.25 103.57
CA SER A 371 214.00 27.97 103.03
C SER A 371 212.98 27.20 102.19
N SER A 372 213.48 26.56 101.13
CA SER A 372 212.83 25.46 100.42
C SER A 372 213.00 24.12 101.16
N SER A 373 212.14 23.15 100.85
CA SER A 373 212.46 21.71 100.65
C SER A 373 211.17 20.88 100.53
N GLU A 374 210.30 20.89 101.55
CA GLU A 374 209.33 19.79 101.76
C GLU A 374 207.94 19.94 101.10
N ARG A 375 207.49 21.15 100.75
CA ARG A 375 206.12 21.34 100.19
C ARG A 375 206.06 21.15 98.67
N VAL A 376 207.20 21.25 97.99
CA VAL A 376 207.32 21.27 96.53
C VAL A 376 207.11 19.87 95.92
N GLU A 377 207.55 18.79 96.59
CA GLU A 377 207.39 17.42 96.07
C GLU A 377 205.92 16.97 96.00
N LYS A 378 205.06 17.46 96.91
CA LYS A 378 203.60 17.25 96.82
C LYS A 378 202.94 18.10 95.75
N ILE A 379 203.52 19.24 95.37
CA ILE A 379 203.00 20.10 94.31
C ILE A 379 203.36 19.55 92.94
N TYR A 380 204.59 19.08 92.71
CA TYR A 380 204.95 18.46 91.41
C TYR A 380 204.13 17.21 91.09
N LYS A 381 203.79 16.37 92.09
CA LYS A 381 202.90 15.21 91.91
C LYS A 381 201.42 15.57 91.71
N MET A 382 201.03 16.83 91.91
CA MET A 382 199.69 17.34 91.60
C MET A 382 199.65 18.06 90.24
N ILE A 383 200.73 18.79 89.90
CA ILE A 383 200.89 19.48 88.61
C ILE A 383 200.99 18.47 87.46
N ASP A 384 201.84 17.43 87.57
CA ASP A 384 201.99 16.40 86.52
C ASP A 384 200.71 15.58 86.24
N VAL A 385 199.73 15.63 87.16
CA VAL A 385 198.40 15.03 86.98
C VAL A 385 197.41 16.02 86.33
N GLU A 386 197.43 17.29 86.74
CA GLU A 386 196.54 18.31 86.19
C GLU A 386 196.97 18.81 84.80
N GLU A 387 198.28 18.90 84.50
CA GLU A 387 198.75 19.26 83.15
C GLU A 387 198.30 18.23 82.10
N LYS A 388 198.28 16.95 82.45
CA LYS A 388 197.76 15.85 81.61
C LYS A 388 196.23 15.90 81.46
N ARG A 389 195.51 16.49 82.42
CA ARG A 389 194.07 16.73 82.31
C ARG A 389 193.73 17.96 81.48
N CYS A 390 194.51 19.04 81.62
CA CYS A 390 194.39 20.26 80.81
C CYS A 390 194.66 20.01 79.32
N ALA A 391 195.70 19.22 78.98
CA ALA A 391 196.06 18.92 77.59
C ALA A 391 194.97 18.17 76.81
N LEU A 392 194.22 17.27 77.48
CA LEU A 392 193.06 16.61 76.87
C LEU A 392 191.93 17.61 76.61
N LEU A 393 191.57 18.41 77.62
CA LEU A 393 190.48 19.38 77.53
C LEU A 393 190.70 20.45 76.45
N THR A 394 191.93 20.93 76.24
CA THR A 394 192.22 21.86 75.14
C THR A 394 191.97 21.23 73.76
N THR A 395 192.47 20.01 73.53
CA THR A 395 192.34 19.35 72.21
C THR A 395 190.90 19.03 71.80
N ASP A 396 189.96 18.93 72.75
CA ASP A 396 188.53 18.77 72.44
C ASP A 396 187.82 20.11 72.19
N THR A 397 188.22 21.20 72.86
CA THR A 397 187.65 22.53 72.58
C THR A 397 187.94 23.03 71.16
N GLU A 398 189.11 22.72 70.60
CA GLU A 398 189.49 23.12 69.23
C GLU A 398 188.68 22.39 68.15
N LYS A 399 188.29 21.12 68.38
CA LYS A 399 187.44 20.34 67.47
C LYS A 399 186.02 20.92 67.42
N ILE A 400 185.44 21.23 68.59
CA ILE A 400 184.07 21.74 68.71
C ILE A 400 183.92 23.10 68.00
N ASN A 401 184.87 24.03 68.21
CA ASN A 401 184.82 25.36 67.59
C ASN A 401 184.85 25.29 66.04
N ASN A 402 185.60 24.35 65.46
CA ASN A 402 185.67 24.16 64.01
C ASN A 402 184.37 23.61 63.39
N HIS A 403 183.56 22.86 64.13
CA HIS A 403 182.23 22.43 63.70
C HIS A 403 181.18 23.55 63.86
N LEU A 404 181.29 24.35 64.92
CA LEU A 404 180.39 25.49 65.17
C LEU A 404 180.52 26.56 64.06
N TYR A 405 181.75 26.91 63.65
CA TYR A 405 181.96 27.92 62.62
C TYR A 405 181.33 27.56 61.26
N ARG A 406 181.50 26.30 60.81
CA ARG A 406 180.95 25.82 59.54
C ARG A 406 179.41 25.78 59.52
N THR A 407 178.79 25.41 60.63
CA THR A 407 177.32 25.34 60.73
C THR A 407 176.67 26.72 60.75
N VAL A 408 177.29 27.70 61.44
CA VAL A 408 176.84 29.11 61.42
C VAL A 408 176.98 29.76 60.04
N GLN A 409 178.00 29.40 59.26
CA GLN A 409 178.19 29.91 57.90
C GLN A 409 177.03 29.48 56.98
N LEU A 410 176.69 28.18 56.96
CA LEU A 410 175.60 27.62 56.13
C LEU A 410 174.22 28.16 56.52
N LEU A 411 173.97 28.42 57.81
CA LEU A 411 172.71 28.99 58.29
C LEU A 411 172.44 30.38 57.65
N LYS A 412 173.47 31.24 57.58
CA LYS A 412 173.35 32.59 56.99
C LYS A 412 173.06 32.59 55.50
N GLU A 413 173.58 31.62 54.76
CA GLU A 413 173.26 31.48 53.33
C GLU A 413 171.79 31.10 53.14
N GLN A 414 171.27 30.14 53.91
CA GLN A 414 169.85 29.75 53.87
C GLN A 414 168.92 30.89 54.31
N GLU A 415 169.28 31.69 55.33
CA GLU A 415 168.53 32.90 55.69
C GLU A 415 168.44 33.92 54.55
N SER A 416 169.49 34.04 53.71
CA SER A 416 169.50 34.96 52.57
C SER A 416 168.57 34.50 51.43
N ILE A 417 168.49 33.18 51.21
CA ILE A 417 167.56 32.56 50.27
C ILE A 417 166.12 32.68 50.78
N GLY A 418 165.89 32.49 52.07
CA GLY A 418 164.59 32.71 52.72
C GLY A 418 164.07 34.13 52.49
N LYS A 419 164.89 35.16 52.77
CA LYS A 419 164.53 36.58 52.59
C LYS A 419 164.23 36.97 51.13
N THR A 420 164.85 36.30 50.15
CA THR A 420 164.57 36.55 48.73
C THR A 420 163.31 35.83 48.23
N LEU A 421 163.01 34.63 48.73
CA LEU A 421 161.71 33.97 48.53
C LEU A 421 160.57 34.74 49.20
N GLU A 422 160.79 35.29 50.40
CA GLU A 422 159.83 36.13 51.12
C GLU A 422 159.49 37.40 50.33
N ALA A 423 160.47 38.03 49.67
CA ALA A 423 160.23 39.14 48.75
C ALA A 423 159.40 38.75 47.52
N GLN A 424 159.60 37.54 46.96
CA GLN A 424 158.76 37.02 45.87
C GLN A 424 157.33 36.74 46.34
N ILE A 425 157.16 36.13 47.52
CA ILE A 425 155.86 35.90 48.16
C ILE A 425 155.13 37.23 48.36
N ASN A 426 155.81 38.26 48.88
CA ASN A 426 155.23 39.60 49.06
C ASN A 426 154.81 40.25 47.72
N ASN A 427 155.55 40.02 46.63
CA ASN A 427 155.16 40.51 45.31
C ASN A 427 153.95 39.75 44.74
N CYS A 428 153.90 38.42 44.90
CA CYS A 428 152.73 37.61 44.57
C CYS A 428 151.50 37.98 45.41
N GLN A 429 151.68 38.29 46.71
CA GLN A 429 150.63 38.85 47.57
C GLN A 429 150.18 40.24 47.08
N CYS A 430 151.09 41.06 46.55
CA CYS A 430 150.74 42.36 45.96
C CYS A 430 149.89 42.20 44.68
N ILE A 431 150.21 41.22 43.82
CA ILE A 431 149.38 40.82 42.67
C ILE A 431 148.02 40.28 43.15
N ALA A 432 148.00 39.39 44.15
CA ALA A 432 146.77 38.88 44.74
C ALA A 432 145.94 40.01 45.38
N ASN A 433 146.57 41.04 45.94
CA ASN A 433 145.89 42.22 46.49
C ASN A 433 145.37 43.17 45.40
N LYS A 434 146.02 43.22 44.21
CA LYS A 434 145.45 43.87 43.01
C LYS A 434 144.24 43.10 42.48
N LEU A 435 144.29 41.77 42.41
CA LEU A 435 143.13 40.94 42.04
C LEU A 435 142.00 41.04 43.08
N ARG A 436 142.30 41.01 44.38
CA ARG A 436 141.35 41.31 45.47
C ARG A 436 140.88 42.77 45.47
N LYS A 437 141.57 43.69 44.79
CA LYS A 437 141.06 45.04 44.52
C LYS A 437 140.09 45.00 43.34
N HIS A 438 140.44 44.33 42.23
CA HIS A 438 139.52 44.11 41.10
C HIS A 438 138.21 43.45 41.55
N ILE A 439 138.28 42.39 42.36
CA ILE A 439 137.11 41.71 42.96
C ILE A 439 136.34 42.65 43.93
N ARG A 440 136.99 43.61 44.58
CA ARG A 440 136.29 44.62 45.41
C ARG A 440 135.68 45.75 44.58
N ASP A 441 136.29 46.09 43.45
CA ASP A 441 135.78 47.12 42.54
C ASP A 441 134.66 46.54 41.65
N GLU A 442 134.71 45.25 41.30
CA GLU A 442 133.59 44.46 40.75
C GLU A 442 132.50 44.16 41.78
N LYS A 443 132.84 43.89 43.06
CA LYS A 443 131.82 43.88 44.11
C LYS A 443 131.20 45.26 44.29
N ARG A 444 131.94 46.36 44.11
CA ARG A 444 131.37 47.71 44.09
C ARG A 444 130.56 48.00 42.83
N SER A 445 130.86 47.42 41.67
CA SER A 445 129.98 47.51 40.49
C SER A 445 128.76 46.61 40.62
N LEU A 446 128.86 45.48 41.33
CA LEU A 446 127.73 44.62 41.71
C LEU A 446 126.85 45.30 42.77
N GLU A 447 127.42 45.94 43.78
CA GLU A 447 126.69 46.79 44.73
C GLU A 447 126.04 47.96 44.00
N LYS A 448 126.70 48.60 43.03
CA LYS A 448 126.06 49.60 42.15
C LYS A 448 124.99 49.03 41.24
N LEU A 449 125.11 47.78 40.78
CA LEU A 449 124.06 47.09 40.06
C LEU A 449 122.90 46.69 40.98
N LYS A 450 123.15 46.42 42.27
CA LYS A 450 122.09 46.30 43.28
C LYS A 450 121.48 47.65 43.61
N GLU A 451 122.24 48.73 43.69
CA GLU A 451 121.73 50.09 43.86
C GLU A 451 120.85 50.46 42.65
N VAL A 452 121.28 50.16 41.41
CA VAL A 452 120.46 50.33 40.20
C VAL A 452 119.28 49.37 40.15
N VAL A 453 119.39 48.14 40.64
CA VAL A 453 118.24 47.22 40.78
C VAL A 453 117.29 47.68 41.87
N TYR A 454 117.76 48.27 42.97
CA TYR A 454 116.92 48.91 43.98
C TYR A 454 116.34 50.24 43.49
N ASP A 455 117.01 50.97 42.60
CA ASP A 455 116.48 52.18 41.93
C ASP A 455 115.46 51.79 40.84
N MET A 456 115.65 50.65 40.18
CA MET A 456 114.66 50.04 39.28
C MET A 456 113.51 49.39 40.03
N GLN A 457 113.73 48.80 41.20
CA GLN A 457 112.69 48.28 42.09
C GLN A 457 111.93 49.45 42.72
N PHE A 458 112.59 50.52 43.15
CA PHE A 458 111.92 51.75 43.59
C PHE A 458 111.16 52.43 42.45
N ARG A 459 111.63 52.34 41.20
CA ARG A 459 110.85 52.75 40.02
C ARG A 459 109.69 51.80 39.71
N ILE A 460 109.83 50.50 39.97
CA ILE A 460 108.74 49.53 39.88
C ILE A 460 107.73 49.82 41.00
N ASP A 461 108.14 50.00 42.26
CA ASP A 461 107.30 50.46 43.37
C ASP A 461 106.64 51.83 43.07
N GLU A 462 107.33 52.75 42.39
CA GLU A 462 106.71 53.99 41.88
C GLU A 462 105.68 53.71 40.79
N PHE A 463 105.96 52.79 39.84
CA PHE A 463 105.04 52.45 38.75
C PHE A 463 103.87 51.59 39.21
N GLU A 464 104.05 50.73 40.22
CA GLU A 464 103.04 49.96 40.93
C GLU A 464 102.24 50.86 41.86
N GLN A 465 102.85 51.85 42.53
CA GLN A 465 102.09 52.93 43.16
C GLN A 465 101.34 53.80 42.14
N LYS A 466 101.86 54.00 40.92
CA LYS A 466 101.13 54.71 39.85
C LYS A 466 100.02 53.83 39.26
N LEU A 467 100.18 52.50 39.23
CA LEU A 467 99.11 51.53 38.93
C LEU A 467 98.03 51.57 40.01
N CYS A 468 98.38 51.35 41.28
CA CYS A 468 97.45 51.42 42.42
C CYS A 468 96.77 52.79 42.59
N LYS A 469 97.36 53.88 42.07
CA LYS A 469 96.73 55.21 42.02
C LYS A 469 95.83 55.41 40.78
N LEU A 470 96.03 54.65 39.71
CA LEU A 470 95.10 54.55 38.57
C LEU A 470 93.95 53.57 38.84
N GLU A 471 94.18 52.54 39.66
CA GLU A 471 93.20 51.53 40.07
C GLU A 471 92.46 51.89 41.38
N GLY A 472 92.79 53.02 42.03
CA GLY A 472 92.39 53.28 43.42
C GLY A 472 92.03 54.72 43.81
N SER A 473 91.84 55.66 42.88
CA SER A 473 91.29 57.00 43.17
C SER A 473 90.79 57.76 41.93
N ASN A 474 89.62 57.37 41.42
CA ASN A 474 88.68 58.22 40.67
C ASN A 474 89.19 58.99 39.44
N ASN A 475 89.12 58.35 38.27
CA ASN A 475 88.32 58.82 37.12
C ASN A 475 88.42 57.75 36.01
N LYS A 476 87.44 56.90 35.75
CA LYS A 476 86.00 57.02 36.04
C LYS A 476 85.41 55.72 36.59
N ASP A 477 84.82 55.78 37.77
CA ASP A 477 83.95 54.69 38.26
C ASP A 477 82.75 54.57 37.33
N GLU A 478 82.19 55.71 36.86
CA GLU A 478 81.15 55.75 35.81
C GLU A 478 81.45 54.79 34.65
N PHE A 479 82.62 54.82 34.00
CA PHE A 479 82.78 54.04 32.76
C PHE A 479 83.09 52.54 32.95
N VAL A 480 83.20 52.05 34.19
CA VAL A 480 83.33 50.62 34.50
C VAL A 480 82.15 50.12 35.31
N ASP A 481 81.68 50.87 36.33
CA ASP A 481 80.43 50.57 37.00
C ASP A 481 79.24 50.80 36.07
N GLU A 482 79.12 51.87 35.27
CA GLU A 482 78.06 51.94 34.22
C GLU A 482 78.19 50.78 33.24
N LYS A 483 79.37 50.16 33.03
CA LYS A 483 79.52 49.07 32.05
C LYS A 483 79.24 47.70 32.63
N GLU A 484 79.65 47.42 33.86
CA GLU A 484 79.21 46.22 34.56
C GLU A 484 77.74 46.34 35.00
N GLU A 485 77.27 47.53 35.36
CA GLU A 485 75.84 47.81 35.59
C GLU A 485 75.08 47.75 34.27
N LYS A 486 75.57 48.28 33.13
CA LYS A 486 74.90 48.03 31.84
C LYS A 486 74.95 46.56 31.45
N ILE A 487 76.00 45.80 31.78
CA ILE A 487 76.03 44.35 31.52
C ILE A 487 75.02 43.64 32.42
N LYS A 488 74.99 43.91 33.73
CA LYS A 488 74.02 43.33 34.67
C LYS A 488 72.59 43.78 34.36
N GLU A 489 72.37 45.00 33.88
CA GLU A 489 71.10 45.50 33.34
C GLU A 489 70.75 44.87 31.99
N LEU A 490 71.72 44.57 31.11
CA LEU A 490 71.47 43.92 29.82
C LEU A 490 71.24 42.41 29.98
N GLU A 491 71.93 41.76 30.91
CA GLU A 491 71.68 40.38 31.34
C GLU A 491 70.35 40.28 32.06
N LYS A 492 70.05 41.20 32.99
CA LYS A 492 68.75 41.27 33.64
C LYS A 492 67.64 41.59 32.64
N THR A 493 67.78 42.61 31.79
CA THR A 493 66.74 42.90 30.79
C THR A 493 66.65 41.82 29.72
N LEU A 494 67.71 41.07 29.40
CA LEU A 494 67.63 39.88 28.55
C LEU A 494 66.93 38.72 29.27
N ALA A 495 67.13 38.57 30.59
CA ALA A 495 66.36 37.63 31.41
C ALA A 495 64.88 38.03 31.48
N ASP A 496 64.58 39.29 31.83
CA ASP A 496 63.24 39.88 31.84
C ASP A 496 62.57 39.74 30.45
N HIS A 497 63.28 40.01 29.34
CA HIS A 497 62.78 39.80 27.99
C HIS A 497 62.64 38.31 27.63
N SER A 498 63.43 37.41 28.21
CA SER A 498 63.28 35.96 28.02
C SER A 498 62.07 35.41 28.80
N GLU A 499 61.77 35.94 29.98
CA GLU A 499 60.55 35.65 30.73
C GLU A 499 59.32 36.28 30.06
N VAL A 500 59.44 37.51 29.54
CA VAL A 500 58.38 38.14 28.72
C VAL A 500 58.16 37.37 27.42
N LEU A 501 59.21 36.92 26.73
CA LEU A 501 59.07 36.06 25.54
C LEU A 501 58.48 34.70 25.89
N HIS A 502 58.87 34.09 27.02
CA HIS A 502 58.29 32.81 27.46
C HIS A 502 56.83 32.95 27.89
N THR A 503 56.46 34.02 28.59
CA THR A 503 55.06 34.29 28.97
C THR A 503 54.21 34.70 27.77
N LEU A 504 54.74 35.47 26.81
CA LEU A 504 54.08 35.75 25.53
C LEU A 504 53.93 34.48 24.69
N GLN A 505 54.94 33.61 24.61
CA GLN A 505 54.85 32.32 23.93
C GLN A 505 53.77 31.44 24.59
N ASN A 506 53.77 31.32 25.91
CA ASN A 506 52.71 30.63 26.66
C ASN A 506 51.31 31.26 26.44
N GLN A 507 51.20 32.56 26.21
CA GLN A 507 49.94 33.22 25.84
C GLN A 507 49.53 32.93 24.39
N VAL A 508 50.48 32.96 23.45
CA VAL A 508 50.28 32.60 22.05
C VAL A 508 49.84 31.14 21.92
N ASP A 509 50.47 30.22 22.65
CA ASP A 509 50.11 28.80 22.63
C ASP A 509 48.73 28.56 23.24
N ARG A 510 48.37 29.27 24.32
CA ARG A 510 46.99 29.28 24.87
C ARG A 510 45.99 29.82 23.86
N LEU A 511 46.29 30.92 23.17
CA LEU A 511 45.43 31.51 22.14
C LEU A 511 45.31 30.60 20.91
N GLN A 512 46.37 29.88 20.52
CA GLN A 512 46.31 28.85 19.48
C GLN A 512 45.44 27.67 19.91
N ASP A 513 45.49 27.24 21.18
CA ASP A 513 44.64 26.18 21.71
C ASP A 513 43.18 26.62 21.89
N GLU A 514 42.93 27.86 22.27
CA GLU A 514 41.59 28.46 22.29
C GLU A 514 41.04 28.62 20.87
N MET A 515 41.85 29.06 19.91
CA MET A 515 41.47 29.12 18.50
C MET A 515 41.23 27.73 17.91
N ARG A 516 42.03 26.70 18.27
CA ARG A 516 41.77 25.31 17.89
C ARG A 516 40.47 24.78 18.51
N LYS A 517 40.20 25.05 19.79
CA LYS A 517 38.92 24.71 20.44
C LYS A 517 37.74 25.41 19.76
N LEU A 518 37.85 26.71 19.47
CA LEU A 518 36.83 27.48 18.78
C LEU A 518 36.57 26.97 17.36
N SER A 519 37.60 26.66 16.58
CA SER A 519 37.45 26.02 15.27
C SER A 519 36.77 24.66 15.36
N ASN A 520 37.11 23.84 16.36
CA ASN A 520 36.45 22.55 16.60
C ASN A 520 34.99 22.72 17.04
N PHE A 521 34.66 23.73 17.86
CA PHE A 521 33.28 24.07 18.20
C PHE A 521 32.51 24.62 16.99
N ILE A 522 33.13 25.42 16.13
CA ILE A 522 32.51 25.91 14.89
C ILE A 522 32.22 24.74 13.94
N ALA A 523 33.16 23.80 13.76
CA ALA A 523 32.94 22.58 12.99
C ALA A 523 31.80 21.74 13.57
N ALA A 524 31.83 21.41 14.87
CA ALA A 524 30.78 20.64 15.52
C ALA A 524 29.40 21.35 15.49
N ASN A 525 29.38 22.69 15.52
CA ASN A 525 28.16 23.48 15.35
C ASN A 525 27.68 23.51 13.89
N MET A 526 28.58 23.43 12.90
CA MET A 526 28.21 23.26 11.49
C MET A 526 27.64 21.86 11.22
N ASP A 527 28.27 20.81 11.77
CA ASP A 527 27.74 19.44 11.70
C ASP A 527 26.34 19.35 12.33
N GLN A 528 26.14 19.98 13.49
CA GLN A 528 24.82 20.07 14.14
C GLN A 528 23.83 20.93 13.34
N LEU A 529 24.27 22.02 12.72
CA LEU A 529 23.43 22.85 11.85
C LEU A 529 22.96 22.05 10.63
N GLU A 530 23.85 21.29 9.98
CA GLU A 530 23.51 20.42 8.86
C GLU A 530 22.53 19.31 9.28
N VAL A 531 22.73 18.67 10.44
CA VAL A 531 21.79 17.68 10.99
C VAL A 531 20.42 18.30 11.27
N VAL A 532 20.37 19.50 11.87
CA VAL A 532 19.11 20.21 12.14
C VAL A 532 18.44 20.67 10.83
N GLN A 533 19.21 21.15 9.84
CA GLN A 533 18.69 21.58 8.55
C GLN A 533 18.10 20.40 7.76
N ASN A 534 18.81 19.26 7.69
CA ASN A 534 18.28 18.01 7.15
C ASN A 534 17.02 17.55 7.91
N SER A 535 16.97 17.71 9.24
CA SER A 535 15.77 17.41 10.02
C SER A 535 14.59 18.33 9.67
N VAL A 536 14.83 19.62 9.43
CA VAL A 536 13.81 20.59 9.01
C VAL A 536 13.31 20.27 7.60
N GLU A 537 14.19 19.94 6.66
CA GLU A 537 13.80 19.52 5.31
C GLU A 537 12.98 18.23 5.32
N ASN A 538 13.34 17.24 6.15
CA ASN A 538 12.53 16.05 6.39
C ASN A 538 11.15 16.38 6.96
N TYR A 539 11.05 17.22 8.00
CA TYR A 539 9.75 17.62 8.57
C TYR A 539 8.89 18.44 7.60
N LEU A 540 9.49 19.26 6.73
CA LEU A 540 8.77 19.96 5.66
C LEU A 540 8.22 18.96 4.61
N LEU A 541 8.99 17.93 4.28
CA LEU A 541 8.58 16.88 3.34
C LEU A 541 7.47 16.00 3.94
N GLU A 542 7.57 15.61 5.21
CA GLU A 542 6.49 14.95 5.97
C GLU A 542 5.22 15.82 6.03
N TYR A 543 5.35 17.12 6.30
CA TYR A 543 4.23 18.06 6.34
C TYR A 543 3.52 18.18 4.98
N ASP A 544 4.26 18.26 3.87
CA ASP A 544 3.67 18.33 2.54
C ASP A 544 3.10 16.98 2.07
N ILE A 545 3.65 15.85 2.50
CA ILE A 545 3.02 14.53 2.37
C ILE A 545 1.71 14.48 3.17
N GLY A 546 1.71 14.96 4.42
CA GLY A 546 0.52 15.07 5.26
C GLY A 546 -0.58 15.94 4.63
N ARG A 547 -0.21 17.10 4.06
CA ARG A 547 -1.14 17.96 3.30
C ARG A 547 -1.72 17.26 2.08
N LYS A 548 -0.92 16.50 1.32
CA LYS A 548 -1.38 15.71 0.17
C LYS A 548 -2.35 14.61 0.61
N HIS A 549 -2.07 13.90 1.71
CA HIS A 549 -3.00 12.91 2.28
C HIS A 549 -4.30 13.55 2.77
N ILE A 550 -4.26 14.70 3.46
CA ILE A 550 -5.45 15.43 3.89
C ILE A 550 -6.29 15.89 2.69
N ALA A 551 -5.65 16.36 1.61
CA ALA A 551 -6.35 16.74 0.37
C ALA A 551 -7.01 15.51 -0.31
N ALA A 552 -6.30 14.38 -0.40
CA ALA A 552 -6.84 13.14 -0.95
C ALA A 552 -8.00 12.59 -0.11
N ALA A 553 -7.88 12.59 1.23
CA ALA A 553 -8.93 12.17 2.15
C ALA A 553 -10.16 13.08 2.07
N ARG A 554 -9.99 14.40 1.92
CA ARG A 554 -11.10 15.33 1.67
C ARG A 554 -11.82 15.05 0.36
N LYS A 555 -11.07 14.80 -0.74
CA LYS A 555 -11.65 14.43 -2.04
C LYS A 555 -12.44 13.13 -1.94
N SER A 556 -11.87 12.08 -1.32
CA SER A 556 -12.53 10.80 -1.14
C SER A 556 -13.77 10.90 -0.24
N CYS A 557 -13.73 11.74 0.80
CA CYS A 557 -14.90 12.04 1.64
C CYS A 557 -16.02 12.73 0.86
N GLN A 558 -15.68 13.71 0.00
CA GLN A 558 -16.64 14.37 -0.90
C GLN A 558 -17.23 13.39 -1.92
N GLU A 559 -16.41 12.52 -2.51
CA GLU A 559 -16.86 11.45 -3.42
C GLU A 559 -17.83 10.50 -2.71
N LYS A 560 -17.52 10.07 -1.48
CA LYS A 560 -18.41 9.21 -0.67
C LYS A 560 -19.68 9.93 -0.24
N GLN A 561 -19.65 11.23 0.04
CA GLN A 561 -20.85 12.02 0.31
C GLN A 561 -21.74 12.16 -0.93
N VAL A 562 -21.16 12.26 -2.13
CA VAL A 562 -21.90 12.25 -3.40
C VAL A 562 -22.49 10.86 -3.68
N GLU A 563 -21.74 9.78 -3.48
CA GLU A 563 -22.26 8.41 -3.55
C GLU A 563 -23.43 8.20 -2.57
N GLU A 564 -23.29 8.65 -1.32
CA GLU A 564 -24.36 8.55 -0.31
C GLU A 564 -25.61 9.31 -0.75
N ASN A 565 -25.47 10.55 -1.22
CA ASN A 565 -26.60 11.33 -1.73
C ASN A 565 -27.27 10.67 -2.96
N ILE A 566 -26.51 10.07 -3.86
CA ILE A 566 -27.04 9.29 -4.99
C ILE A 566 -27.79 8.04 -4.48
N MET A 567 -27.29 7.38 -3.45
CA MET A 567 -27.95 6.22 -2.85
C MET A 567 -29.21 6.61 -2.07
N ARG A 568 -29.23 7.74 -1.36
CA ARG A 568 -30.45 8.33 -0.75
C ARG A 568 -31.50 8.62 -1.82
N LEU A 569 -31.14 9.33 -2.90
CA LEU A 569 -32.07 9.62 -4.01
C LEU A 569 -32.60 8.34 -4.70
N ARG A 570 -31.81 7.26 -4.74
CA ARG A 570 -32.28 5.94 -5.22
C ARG A 570 -33.25 5.29 -4.25
N ILE A 571 -33.01 5.39 -2.94
CA ILE A 571 -33.94 4.94 -1.90
C ILE A 571 -35.25 5.72 -1.99
N ASP A 572 -35.20 7.06 -2.02
CA ASP A 572 -36.38 7.94 -2.17
C ASP A 572 -37.22 7.57 -3.41
N HIS A 573 -36.56 7.25 -4.53
CA HIS A 573 -37.22 6.82 -5.75
C HIS A 573 -37.88 5.43 -5.62
N ILE A 574 -37.18 4.46 -5.01
CA ILE A 574 -37.70 3.11 -4.75
C ILE A 574 -38.86 3.16 -3.73
N GLU A 575 -38.77 4.00 -2.70
CA GLU A 575 -39.85 4.23 -1.74
C GLU A 575 -41.06 4.88 -2.42
N GLY A 576 -40.85 5.88 -3.27
CA GLY A 576 -41.90 6.48 -4.08
C GLY A 576 -42.61 5.48 -5.00
N ASP A 577 -41.87 4.58 -5.66
CA ASP A 577 -42.43 3.52 -6.50
C ASP A 577 -43.09 2.41 -5.67
N MET A 578 -42.56 2.07 -4.50
CA MET A 578 -43.20 1.17 -3.54
C MET A 578 -44.52 1.77 -3.02
N GLN A 579 -44.58 3.07 -2.75
CA GLN A 579 -45.81 3.76 -2.37
C GLN A 579 -46.85 3.74 -3.51
N LYS A 580 -46.45 3.99 -4.77
CA LYS A 580 -47.34 3.84 -5.95
C LYS A 580 -47.83 2.39 -6.10
N ALA A 581 -46.94 1.42 -5.92
CA ALA A 581 -47.29 0.00 -5.96
C ALA A 581 -48.28 -0.38 -4.86
N ASN A 582 -48.06 0.08 -3.62
CA ASN A 582 -48.97 -0.14 -2.49
C ASN A 582 -50.33 0.54 -2.71
N GLN A 583 -50.38 1.77 -3.25
CA GLN A 583 -51.63 2.42 -3.64
C GLN A 583 -52.37 1.64 -4.73
N LYS A 584 -51.66 1.09 -5.72
CA LYS A 584 -52.24 0.24 -6.78
C LYS A 584 -52.72 -1.11 -6.25
N ILE A 585 -51.99 -1.73 -5.33
CA ILE A 585 -52.40 -2.96 -4.64
C ILE A 585 -53.65 -2.69 -3.80
N PHE A 586 -53.69 -1.58 -3.05
CA PHE A 586 -54.86 -1.16 -2.28
C PHE A 586 -56.08 -0.88 -3.17
N SER A 587 -55.92 -0.19 -4.29
CA SER A 587 -57.04 0.04 -5.23
C SER A 587 -57.52 -1.24 -5.90
N LEU A 588 -56.61 -2.17 -6.24
CA LEU A 588 -56.96 -3.50 -6.75
C LEU A 588 -57.62 -4.39 -5.69
N GLN A 589 -57.19 -4.32 -4.42
CA GLN A 589 -57.85 -5.01 -3.31
C GLN A 589 -59.25 -4.44 -3.06
N LYS A 590 -59.42 -3.11 -3.09
CA LYS A 590 -60.74 -2.46 -2.98
C LYS A 590 -61.66 -2.85 -4.14
N LEU A 591 -61.14 -2.87 -5.38
CA LEU A 591 -61.89 -3.33 -6.55
C LEU A 591 -62.26 -4.81 -6.44
N ARG A 592 -61.30 -5.67 -6.05
CA ARG A 592 -61.56 -7.09 -5.80
C ARG A 592 -62.63 -7.28 -4.75
N LEU A 593 -62.56 -6.60 -3.59
CA LEU A 593 -63.58 -6.70 -2.56
C LEU A 593 -64.95 -6.26 -3.06
N SER A 594 -65.03 -5.19 -3.87
CA SER A 594 -66.27 -4.74 -4.52
C SER A 594 -66.83 -5.72 -5.56
N LEU A 595 -65.97 -6.53 -6.19
CA LEU A 595 -66.38 -7.61 -7.09
C LEU A 595 -66.75 -8.89 -6.31
N ASP A 596 -66.03 -9.20 -5.23
CA ASP A 596 -66.31 -10.30 -4.30
C ASP A 596 -67.63 -10.06 -3.52
N THR A 597 -68.08 -8.81 -3.33
CA THR A 597 -69.44 -8.50 -2.83
C THR A 597 -70.48 -8.58 -3.94
N ALA A 598 -70.27 -7.93 -5.10
CA ALA A 598 -71.22 -7.94 -6.20
C ALA A 598 -71.49 -9.37 -6.74
N THR A 599 -70.48 -10.24 -6.78
CA THR A 599 -70.65 -11.65 -7.14
C THR A 599 -71.43 -12.44 -6.09
N LYS A 600 -71.22 -12.20 -4.78
CA LYS A 600 -72.06 -12.80 -3.72
C LYS A 600 -73.50 -12.31 -3.80
N GLU A 601 -73.73 -11.03 -4.05
CA GLU A 601 -75.06 -10.47 -4.29
C GLU A 601 -75.71 -11.12 -5.52
N HIS A 602 -74.98 -11.30 -6.62
CA HIS A 602 -75.49 -12.01 -7.80
C HIS A 602 -75.77 -13.49 -7.54
N ILE A 603 -74.94 -14.20 -6.76
CA ILE A 603 -75.19 -15.59 -6.36
C ILE A 603 -76.48 -15.67 -5.53
N LEU A 604 -76.63 -14.84 -4.50
CA LEU A 604 -77.86 -14.77 -3.70
C LEU A 604 -79.09 -14.37 -4.53
N ASN A 605 -78.92 -13.51 -5.53
CA ASN A 605 -79.98 -13.13 -6.48
C ASN A 605 -80.36 -14.31 -7.40
N ILE A 606 -79.40 -15.13 -7.81
CA ILE A 606 -79.62 -16.36 -8.57
C ILE A 606 -80.30 -17.41 -7.68
N ASP A 607 -79.87 -17.61 -6.45
CA ASP A 607 -80.46 -18.60 -5.53
C ASP A 607 -81.87 -18.23 -5.08
N THR A 608 -82.16 -16.94 -4.85
CA THR A 608 -83.53 -16.47 -4.60
C THR A 608 -84.42 -16.60 -5.84
N LYS A 609 -83.90 -16.35 -7.05
CA LYS A 609 -84.64 -16.67 -8.29
C LYS A 609 -84.83 -18.16 -8.50
N ASN A 610 -83.84 -18.99 -8.19
CA ASN A 610 -83.85 -20.44 -8.34
C ASN A 610 -84.86 -21.09 -7.36
N THR A 611 -84.90 -20.62 -6.11
CA THR A 611 -85.92 -21.05 -5.14
C THR A 611 -87.33 -20.62 -5.55
N VAL A 612 -87.52 -19.39 -6.06
CA VAL A 612 -88.82 -18.96 -6.65
C VAL A 612 -89.21 -19.79 -7.87
N VAL A 613 -88.28 -20.12 -8.77
CA VAL A 613 -88.54 -20.98 -9.94
C VAL A 613 -88.86 -22.41 -9.52
N ASN A 614 -88.18 -22.98 -8.53
CA ASN A 614 -88.50 -24.30 -7.99
C ASN A 614 -89.86 -24.32 -7.25
N ALA A 615 -90.24 -23.22 -6.57
CA ALA A 615 -91.58 -23.08 -6.00
C ALA A 615 -92.66 -23.03 -7.10
N LYS A 616 -92.45 -22.26 -8.17
CA LYS A 616 -93.32 -22.27 -9.35
C LYS A 616 -93.40 -23.63 -10.02
N ARG A 617 -92.28 -24.38 -10.13
CA ARG A 617 -92.27 -25.74 -10.69
C ARG A 617 -93.12 -26.68 -9.83
N LYS A 618 -92.93 -26.69 -8.50
CA LYS A 618 -93.76 -27.49 -7.58
C LYS A 618 -95.25 -27.17 -7.73
N HIS A 619 -95.61 -25.89 -7.83
CA HIS A 619 -97.00 -25.48 -8.04
C HIS A 619 -97.57 -25.99 -9.38
N LEU A 620 -96.80 -25.92 -10.47
CA LEU A 620 -97.19 -26.50 -11.76
C LEU A 620 -97.22 -28.04 -11.74
N ASP A 621 -96.36 -28.69 -10.97
CA ASP A 621 -96.39 -30.15 -10.75
C ASP A 621 -97.67 -30.55 -9.98
N GLU A 622 -98.09 -29.75 -8.99
CA GLU A 622 -99.35 -29.91 -8.26
C GLU A 622 -100.57 -29.68 -9.17
N GLU A 623 -100.59 -28.63 -9.99
CA GLU A 623 -101.65 -28.38 -10.97
C GLU A 623 -101.74 -29.49 -12.03
N MET A 624 -100.61 -29.92 -12.59
CA MET A 624 -100.54 -31.08 -13.48
C MET A 624 -101.09 -32.35 -12.81
N SER A 625 -100.85 -32.53 -11.51
CA SER A 625 -101.32 -33.69 -10.76
C SER A 625 -102.84 -33.64 -10.52
N ARG A 626 -103.40 -32.45 -10.26
CA ARG A 626 -104.86 -32.21 -10.21
C ARG A 626 -105.51 -32.49 -11.56
N LEU A 627 -105.01 -31.89 -12.63
CA LEU A 627 -105.54 -32.09 -14.00
C LEU A 627 -105.47 -33.55 -14.45
N LYS A 628 -104.43 -34.30 -14.07
CA LYS A 628 -104.35 -35.76 -14.30
C LYS A 628 -105.47 -36.51 -13.57
N SER A 629 -105.81 -36.10 -12.35
CA SER A 629 -106.93 -36.67 -11.58
C SER A 629 -108.30 -36.32 -12.17
N ASP A 630 -108.47 -35.13 -12.73
CA ASP A 630 -109.70 -34.75 -13.43
C ASP A 630 -109.87 -35.56 -14.74
N ILE A 631 -108.78 -35.76 -15.49
CA ILE A 631 -108.77 -36.57 -16.72
C ILE A 631 -109.11 -38.04 -16.44
N THR A 632 -108.59 -38.65 -15.37
CA THR A 632 -108.95 -40.04 -15.02
C THR A 632 -110.42 -40.15 -14.60
N LEU A 633 -110.95 -39.18 -13.87
CA LEU A 633 -112.35 -39.13 -13.47
C LEU A 633 -113.29 -39.06 -14.70
N GLN A 634 -112.98 -38.23 -15.70
CA GLN A 634 -113.79 -38.19 -16.93
C GLN A 634 -113.64 -39.45 -17.80
N LYS A 635 -112.47 -40.11 -17.83
CA LYS A 635 -112.31 -41.40 -18.53
C LYS A 635 -113.24 -42.48 -17.97
N VAL A 636 -113.34 -42.60 -16.65
CA VAL A 636 -114.28 -43.54 -15.98
C VAL A 636 -115.73 -43.23 -16.37
N LYS A 637 -116.08 -41.93 -16.50
CA LYS A 637 -117.42 -41.51 -16.92
C LYS A 637 -117.75 -41.90 -18.36
N VAL A 638 -116.78 -41.83 -19.28
CA VAL A 638 -116.94 -42.27 -20.69
C VAL A 638 -117.12 -43.78 -20.78
N GLU A 639 -116.30 -44.57 -20.08
CA GLU A 639 -116.47 -46.03 -20.04
C GLU A 639 -117.86 -46.46 -19.57
N HIS A 640 -118.42 -45.76 -18.58
CA HIS A 640 -119.74 -46.07 -18.04
C HIS A 640 -120.85 -45.87 -19.09
N LEU A 641 -120.73 -44.84 -19.95
CA LEU A 641 -121.65 -44.60 -21.06
C LEU A 641 -121.51 -45.66 -22.17
N MET A 642 -120.29 -46.06 -22.51
CA MET A 642 -120.05 -47.13 -23.49
C MET A 642 -120.66 -48.47 -23.03
N LYS A 643 -120.50 -48.80 -21.74
CA LYS A 643 -121.07 -50.01 -21.12
C LYS A 643 -122.61 -49.99 -21.16
N LYS A 644 -123.27 -48.84 -21.00
CA LYS A 644 -124.73 -48.69 -21.14
C LYS A 644 -125.21 -48.97 -22.57
N TYR A 645 -124.60 -48.35 -23.59
CA TYR A 645 -124.99 -48.52 -25.00
C TYR A 645 -124.90 -49.98 -25.46
N TYR A 646 -123.85 -50.70 -25.03
CA TYR A 646 -123.67 -52.12 -25.35
C TYR A 646 -124.80 -53.02 -24.79
N ILE A 647 -125.32 -52.70 -23.60
CA ILE A 647 -126.44 -53.43 -22.98
C ILE A 647 -127.75 -53.18 -23.75
N GLU A 648 -127.99 -51.93 -24.19
CA GLU A 648 -129.18 -51.58 -24.97
C GLU A 648 -129.22 -52.34 -26.31
N LEU A 649 -128.09 -52.43 -27.02
CA LEU A 649 -128.00 -53.15 -28.30
C LEU A 649 -128.29 -54.65 -28.18
N MET A 650 -127.91 -55.28 -27.06
CA MET A 650 -128.11 -56.72 -26.82
C MET A 650 -129.57 -57.10 -26.50
N SER A 651 -130.49 -56.13 -26.38
CA SER A 651 -131.90 -56.37 -26.04
C SER A 651 -132.83 -56.64 -27.23
N LEU A 652 -132.34 -56.52 -28.47
CA LEU A 652 -133.15 -56.52 -29.70
C LEU A 652 -133.43 -57.90 -30.32
N GLY A 653 -133.04 -59.01 -29.66
CA GLY A 653 -133.22 -60.38 -30.17
C GLY A 653 -132.09 -60.86 -31.09
N LYS A 654 -132.23 -62.08 -31.62
CA LYS A 654 -131.24 -62.76 -32.47
C LYS A 654 -131.90 -63.63 -33.53
N ASP A 655 -131.25 -63.76 -34.69
CA ASP A 655 -131.63 -64.66 -35.78
C ASP A 655 -131.11 -66.10 -35.51
N ASP A 656 -131.50 -67.06 -36.34
CA ASP A 656 -131.11 -68.48 -36.21
C ASP A 656 -129.59 -68.72 -36.31
N ASP A 657 -128.82 -67.81 -36.93
CA ASP A 657 -127.34 -67.79 -36.93
C ASP A 657 -126.73 -66.99 -35.75
N GLY A 658 -127.52 -66.62 -34.74
CA GLY A 658 -127.07 -66.08 -33.45
C GLY A 658 -126.59 -64.63 -33.43
N GLN A 659 -126.66 -63.93 -34.57
CA GLN A 659 -126.41 -62.49 -34.74
C GLN A 659 -127.66 -61.66 -34.37
N PRO A 660 -127.53 -60.40 -33.92
CA PRO A 660 -128.66 -59.54 -33.57
C PRO A 660 -129.38 -58.94 -34.80
N LEU A 661 -130.71 -58.91 -34.79
CA LEU A 661 -131.53 -58.47 -35.93
C LEU A 661 -131.30 -56.99 -36.27
N SER A 662 -131.33 -56.68 -37.57
CA SER A 662 -131.31 -55.31 -38.09
C SER A 662 -132.60 -54.98 -38.85
N ILE A 663 -133.18 -53.82 -38.54
CA ILE A 663 -134.49 -53.32 -39.02
C ILE A 663 -134.59 -53.27 -40.56
N ALA A 664 -133.47 -53.27 -41.28
CA ALA A 664 -133.44 -53.31 -42.73
C ALA A 664 -133.93 -54.63 -43.35
N HIS A 665 -133.68 -55.79 -42.70
CA HIS A 665 -133.89 -57.11 -43.33
C HIS A 665 -135.38 -57.39 -43.60
N ILE A 666 -136.23 -57.07 -42.62
CA ILE A 666 -137.69 -57.27 -42.65
C ILE A 666 -138.36 -56.55 -43.83
N LYS A 667 -137.75 -55.49 -44.38
CA LYS A 667 -138.32 -54.73 -45.52
C LYS A 667 -138.05 -55.35 -46.89
N ILE A 668 -137.09 -56.28 -47.02
CA ILE A 668 -136.67 -56.79 -48.33
C ILE A 668 -137.59 -57.92 -48.81
N GLN A 669 -138.05 -58.78 -47.90
CA GLN A 669 -138.89 -59.94 -48.21
C GLN A 669 -140.22 -59.54 -48.89
N ASN A 670 -140.89 -58.48 -48.39
CA ASN A 670 -142.15 -57.96 -48.95
C ASN A 670 -142.05 -57.39 -50.40
N ALA A 671 -140.85 -57.28 -50.98
CA ALA A 671 -140.67 -56.75 -52.33
C ALA A 671 -140.78 -57.83 -53.43
N GLN A 672 -140.52 -59.10 -53.12
CA GLN A 672 -140.32 -60.15 -54.12
C GLN A 672 -141.64 -60.76 -54.64
N GLU A 673 -142.67 -60.88 -53.80
CA GLU A 673 -143.96 -61.48 -54.17
C GLU A 673 -144.71 -60.72 -55.30
N LYS A 674 -144.41 -59.43 -55.48
CA LYS A 674 -145.19 -58.54 -56.35
C LYS A 674 -144.89 -58.70 -57.86
N PHE A 675 -143.80 -59.37 -58.23
CA PHE A 675 -143.36 -59.50 -59.64
C PHE A 675 -144.07 -60.62 -60.40
N MET A 676 -144.48 -61.69 -59.72
CA MET A 676 -144.95 -62.94 -60.34
C MET A 676 -146.32 -62.84 -61.04
N LEU A 677 -147.10 -61.78 -60.77
CA LEU A 677 -148.49 -61.63 -61.22
C LEU A 677 -148.67 -60.92 -62.58
N GLN A 678 -147.59 -60.54 -63.27
CA GLN A 678 -147.67 -59.77 -64.51
C GLN A 678 -147.44 -60.61 -65.79
N GLN A 679 -147.09 -61.89 -65.67
CA GLN A 679 -146.63 -62.72 -66.80
C GLN A 679 -147.75 -63.53 -67.50
N GLU A 680 -148.96 -63.54 -66.95
CA GLU A 680 -150.13 -64.26 -67.52
C GLU A 680 -150.84 -63.48 -68.65
N GLY A 681 -150.26 -62.37 -69.13
CA GLY A 681 -150.93 -61.43 -70.05
C GLY A 681 -150.74 -61.67 -71.55
N ASP A 682 -149.69 -62.39 -71.96
CA ASP A 682 -149.26 -62.44 -73.37
C ASP A 682 -150.03 -63.47 -74.23
N GLU A 683 -150.79 -64.40 -73.64
CA GLU A 683 -151.44 -65.53 -74.34
C GLU A 683 -152.67 -65.14 -75.20
N LEU A 684 -152.95 -63.84 -75.40
CA LEU A 684 -154.10 -63.39 -76.19
C LEU A 684 -153.89 -63.43 -77.72
N ASP A 685 -152.63 -63.47 -78.18
CA ASP A 685 -152.19 -64.20 -79.39
C ASP A 685 -153.16 -64.07 -80.61
N GLN A 686 -153.52 -65.18 -81.25
CA GLN A 686 -154.94 -65.55 -81.33
C GLN A 686 -155.58 -65.23 -82.69
N LYS A 687 -155.54 -63.94 -83.08
CA LYS A 687 -156.34 -63.36 -84.17
C LYS A 687 -155.62 -63.25 -85.52
N ILE A 688 -154.57 -64.06 -85.71
CA ILE A 688 -153.81 -64.29 -86.94
C ILE A 688 -154.67 -64.64 -88.19
N LYS A 689 -155.92 -65.09 -88.01
CA LYS A 689 -156.75 -65.79 -89.02
C LYS A 689 -157.43 -64.94 -90.12
N ILE A 690 -157.11 -63.65 -90.28
CA ILE A 690 -157.74 -62.80 -91.33
C ILE A 690 -156.80 -62.59 -92.55
N ALA A 691 -155.53 -62.95 -92.44
CA ALA A 691 -154.50 -62.65 -93.46
C ALA A 691 -154.61 -63.42 -94.80
N GLU A 692 -155.59 -64.31 -94.98
CA GLU A 692 -155.50 -65.38 -95.99
C GLU A 692 -156.34 -65.19 -97.27
N GLN A 693 -157.34 -64.30 -97.30
CA GLN A 693 -158.38 -64.33 -98.36
C GLN A 693 -158.16 -63.40 -99.58
N GLU A 694 -157.55 -62.22 -99.43
CA GLU A 694 -157.51 -61.22 -100.53
C GLU A 694 -156.31 -61.38 -101.50
N ILE A 695 -155.32 -62.21 -101.14
CA ILE A 695 -154.06 -62.38 -101.89
C ILE A 695 -154.29 -62.85 -103.34
N VAL A 696 -155.34 -63.64 -103.60
CA VAL A 696 -155.62 -64.26 -104.91
C VAL A 696 -155.96 -63.23 -106.01
N ALA A 697 -156.53 -62.07 -105.65
CA ALA A 697 -156.91 -61.06 -106.64
C ALA A 697 -155.70 -60.36 -107.30
N ILE A 698 -154.54 -60.39 -106.63
CA ILE A 698 -153.36 -59.58 -106.97
C ILE A 698 -152.51 -60.24 -108.09
N GLU A 699 -152.55 -61.56 -108.25
CA GLU A 699 -151.62 -62.30 -109.13
C GLU A 699 -151.68 -61.96 -110.63
N ASN A 700 -152.81 -61.49 -111.13
CA ASN A 700 -152.97 -61.25 -112.58
C ASN A 700 -152.51 -59.84 -113.01
N THR A 701 -152.69 -58.81 -112.17
CA THR A 701 -151.98 -57.54 -112.33
C THR A 701 -150.48 -57.68 -112.10
N LEU A 702 -150.08 -58.60 -111.21
CA LEU A 702 -148.68 -58.88 -110.89
C LEU A 702 -147.82 -59.21 -112.12
N LYS A 703 -148.34 -59.91 -113.14
CA LYS A 703 -147.51 -60.41 -114.26
C LYS A 703 -147.03 -59.31 -115.22
N LEU A 704 -147.86 -58.32 -115.53
CA LEU A 704 -147.44 -57.19 -116.38
C LEU A 704 -146.55 -56.22 -115.60
N VAL A 705 -146.90 -55.99 -114.33
CA VAL A 705 -146.10 -55.19 -113.39
C VAL A 705 -144.73 -55.84 -113.15
N ASN A 706 -144.65 -57.16 -112.99
CA ASN A 706 -143.40 -57.86 -112.64
C ASN A 706 -142.28 -57.68 -113.67
N LEU A 707 -142.57 -57.64 -114.98
CA LEU A 707 -141.49 -57.47 -115.97
C LEU A 707 -140.86 -56.07 -115.91
N SER A 708 -141.66 -55.03 -115.69
CA SER A 708 -141.14 -53.68 -115.43
C SER A 708 -140.48 -53.60 -114.04
N ASN A 709 -141.11 -54.18 -113.02
CA ASN A 709 -140.58 -54.24 -111.65
C ASN A 709 -139.32 -55.10 -111.52
N VAL A 710 -138.97 -56.00 -112.44
CA VAL A 710 -137.68 -56.71 -112.40
C VAL A 710 -136.54 -55.75 -112.72
N CYS A 711 -136.66 -54.92 -113.76
CA CYS A 711 -135.68 -53.88 -114.06
C CYS A 711 -135.60 -52.84 -112.92
N PHE A 712 -136.75 -52.37 -112.42
CA PHE A 712 -136.77 -51.44 -111.29
C PHE A 712 -136.24 -52.05 -109.98
N ARG A 713 -136.53 -53.32 -109.65
CA ARG A 713 -135.99 -53.97 -108.44
C ARG A 713 -134.50 -54.31 -108.54
N ASN A 714 -133.93 -54.45 -109.73
CA ASN A 714 -132.48 -54.56 -109.89
C ASN A 714 -131.77 -53.22 -109.59
N ASN A 715 -132.39 -52.09 -109.93
CA ASN A 715 -131.85 -50.74 -109.66
C ASN A 715 -132.29 -50.12 -108.31
N LEU A 716 -133.26 -50.72 -107.62
CA LEU A 716 -133.76 -50.31 -106.29
C LEU A 716 -133.69 -51.45 -105.25
N ALA A 717 -132.78 -52.41 -105.44
CA ALA A 717 -132.54 -53.45 -104.43
C ALA A 717 -132.00 -52.80 -103.14
N PRO A 718 -132.51 -53.16 -101.95
CA PRO A 718 -131.94 -52.68 -100.70
C PRO A 718 -130.52 -53.25 -100.52
N LEU A 719 -129.59 -52.36 -100.16
CA LEU A 719 -128.23 -52.73 -99.74
C LEU A 719 -128.30 -53.73 -98.58
N LYS A 720 -127.43 -54.74 -98.60
CA LYS A 720 -127.30 -55.77 -97.57
C LYS A 720 -126.50 -55.20 -96.39
N GLU A 721 -126.60 -55.83 -95.22
CA GLU A 721 -125.82 -55.39 -94.04
C GLU A 721 -124.29 -55.48 -94.22
N ASP A 722 -123.83 -56.27 -95.20
CA ASP A 722 -122.41 -56.41 -95.56
C ASP A 722 -121.92 -55.34 -96.56
N ASP A 723 -122.81 -54.53 -97.15
CA ASP A 723 -122.41 -53.51 -98.13
C ASP A 723 -121.70 -52.32 -97.43
N LEU A 724 -120.63 -51.83 -98.06
CA LEU A 724 -119.62 -50.93 -97.46
C LEU A 724 -120.21 -49.69 -96.78
N GLU A 725 -121.21 -49.06 -97.40
CA GLU A 725 -121.84 -47.82 -96.91
C GLU A 725 -122.51 -48.01 -95.53
N VAL A 726 -123.03 -49.21 -95.22
CA VAL A 726 -123.63 -49.53 -93.91
C VAL A 726 -122.55 -49.74 -92.83
N GLN A 727 -121.39 -50.28 -93.21
CA GLN A 727 -120.27 -50.46 -92.30
C GLN A 727 -119.62 -49.13 -91.92
N GLU A 728 -119.50 -48.18 -92.86
CA GLU A 728 -119.00 -46.82 -92.58
C GLU A 728 -119.88 -46.05 -91.59
N VAL A 729 -121.21 -46.16 -91.68
CA VAL A 729 -122.12 -45.57 -90.67
C VAL A 729 -121.89 -46.20 -89.29
N LYS A 730 -121.76 -47.54 -89.23
CA LYS A 730 -121.51 -48.29 -87.98
C LYS A 730 -120.12 -48.03 -87.37
N THR A 731 -119.13 -47.50 -88.12
CA THR A 731 -117.83 -47.04 -87.56
C THR A 731 -117.89 -45.58 -87.11
N LEU A 732 -118.42 -44.67 -87.92
CA LEU A 732 -118.54 -43.24 -87.59
C LEU A 732 -119.34 -42.99 -86.29
N GLU A 733 -120.43 -43.73 -86.09
CA GLU A 733 -121.20 -43.70 -84.84
C GLU A 733 -120.38 -44.08 -83.59
N ARG A 734 -119.35 -44.91 -83.76
CA ARG A 734 -118.52 -45.44 -82.68
C ARG A 734 -117.46 -44.42 -82.29
N GLU A 735 -116.81 -43.82 -83.28
CA GLU A 735 -115.85 -42.73 -83.09
C GLU A 735 -116.48 -41.52 -82.40
N LEU A 736 -117.71 -41.15 -82.79
CA LEU A 736 -118.46 -40.07 -82.15
C LEU A 736 -118.65 -40.29 -80.64
N LYS A 737 -118.96 -41.52 -80.22
CA LYS A 737 -119.17 -41.90 -78.81
C LYS A 737 -117.85 -41.81 -78.02
N ASP A 738 -116.72 -42.22 -78.60
CA ASP A 738 -115.39 -42.10 -77.99
C ASP A 738 -114.92 -40.65 -77.83
N TRP A 739 -115.21 -39.78 -78.81
CA TRP A 739 -114.88 -38.35 -78.71
C TRP A 739 -115.66 -37.65 -77.58
N ILE A 740 -116.93 -37.99 -77.40
CA ILE A 740 -117.76 -37.46 -76.30
C ILE A 740 -117.20 -37.88 -74.93
N LEU A 741 -116.72 -39.12 -74.79
CA LEU A 741 -116.09 -39.60 -73.55
C LEU A 741 -114.76 -38.91 -73.25
N LYS A 742 -113.92 -38.66 -74.28
CA LYS A 742 -112.66 -37.90 -74.14
C LYS A 742 -112.91 -36.47 -73.69
N ALA A 743 -113.88 -35.78 -74.30
CA ALA A 743 -114.27 -34.42 -73.95
C ALA A 743 -114.79 -34.29 -72.51
N ARG A 744 -115.53 -35.31 -72.01
CA ARG A 744 -116.02 -35.33 -70.62
C ARG A 744 -114.89 -35.45 -69.60
N LYS A 745 -113.83 -36.23 -69.86
CA LYS A 745 -112.67 -36.33 -68.95
C LYS A 745 -111.95 -34.99 -68.81
N ALA A 746 -111.52 -34.41 -69.94
CA ALA A 746 -110.78 -33.15 -69.95
C ALA A 746 -111.51 -32.00 -69.23
N ARG A 747 -112.86 -31.99 -69.24
CA ARG A 747 -113.66 -31.01 -68.49
C ARG A 747 -113.63 -31.21 -66.97
N ASN A 748 -113.50 -32.44 -66.49
CA ASN A 748 -113.40 -32.71 -65.06
C ASN A 748 -112.01 -32.33 -64.53
N ASP A 749 -110.97 -32.71 -65.25
CA ASP A 749 -109.56 -32.44 -64.90
C ASP A 749 -109.33 -30.92 -64.75
N LEU A 750 -109.92 -30.11 -65.64
CA LEU A 750 -109.85 -28.65 -65.63
C LEU A 750 -110.55 -28.06 -64.38
N MET A 751 -111.73 -28.57 -64.00
CA MET A 751 -112.48 -28.14 -62.81
C MET A 751 -111.75 -28.46 -61.48
N GLU A 752 -110.89 -29.48 -61.47
CA GLU A 752 -110.05 -29.80 -60.31
C GLU A 752 -108.88 -28.82 -60.19
N GLN A 753 -108.26 -28.43 -61.31
CA GLN A 753 -107.22 -27.38 -61.33
C GLN A 753 -107.77 -26.00 -60.93
N GLU A 754 -108.99 -25.63 -61.36
CA GLU A 754 -109.64 -24.38 -60.97
C GLU A 754 -109.81 -24.25 -59.45
N LYS A 755 -110.18 -25.34 -58.75
CA LYS A 755 -110.29 -25.34 -57.28
C LYS A 755 -108.95 -25.13 -56.58
N ILE A 756 -107.90 -25.81 -57.05
CA ILE A 756 -106.55 -25.69 -56.50
C ILE A 756 -106.03 -24.24 -56.68
N HIS A 757 -106.30 -23.64 -57.83
CA HIS A 757 -105.98 -22.23 -58.10
C HIS A 757 -106.73 -21.29 -57.13
N ASP A 758 -108.03 -21.49 -56.91
CA ASP A 758 -108.83 -20.66 -56.01
C ASP A 758 -108.38 -20.73 -54.54
N ASP A 759 -107.97 -21.91 -54.05
CA ASP A 759 -107.48 -22.06 -52.66
C ASP A 759 -106.06 -21.49 -52.46
N LEU A 760 -105.20 -21.58 -53.49
CA LEU A 760 -103.92 -20.85 -53.52
C LEU A 760 -104.14 -19.33 -53.59
N SER A 761 -105.17 -18.86 -54.32
CA SER A 761 -105.54 -17.44 -54.40
C SER A 761 -106.03 -16.91 -53.05
N LYS A 762 -106.82 -17.68 -52.30
CA LYS A 762 -107.28 -17.30 -50.94
C LYS A 762 -106.11 -17.13 -49.97
N THR A 763 -105.22 -18.12 -49.87
CA THR A 763 -104.06 -18.08 -48.96
C THR A 763 -103.05 -16.99 -49.32
N LEU A 764 -102.88 -16.67 -50.60
CA LEU A 764 -102.09 -15.52 -51.05
C LEU A 764 -102.75 -14.17 -50.66
N ASN A 765 -104.08 -14.07 -50.73
CA ASN A 765 -104.78 -12.86 -50.30
C ASN A 765 -104.75 -12.67 -48.78
N GLU A 766 -104.85 -13.75 -47.98
CA GLU A 766 -104.73 -13.70 -46.52
C GLU A 766 -103.35 -13.21 -46.07
N THR A 767 -102.27 -13.77 -46.64
CA THR A 767 -100.89 -13.33 -46.34
C THR A 767 -100.64 -11.87 -46.77
N LEU A 768 -101.16 -11.46 -47.93
CA LEU A 768 -101.13 -10.04 -48.37
C LEU A 768 -101.95 -9.09 -47.48
N MET A 769 -102.98 -9.56 -46.76
CA MET A 769 -103.72 -8.74 -45.80
C MET A 769 -102.93 -8.54 -44.50
N VAL A 770 -102.23 -9.58 -44.01
CA VAL A 770 -101.35 -9.48 -42.83
C VAL A 770 -100.22 -8.49 -43.10
N GLU A 771 -99.50 -8.63 -44.22
CA GLU A 771 -98.46 -7.66 -44.60
C GLU A 771 -99.01 -6.22 -44.71
N LYS A 772 -100.22 -6.03 -45.24
CA LYS A 772 -100.85 -4.71 -45.32
C LYS A 772 -101.23 -4.13 -43.95
N GLN A 773 -101.50 -4.97 -42.95
CA GLN A 773 -101.73 -4.52 -41.57
C GLN A 773 -100.42 -4.13 -40.89
N GLU A 774 -99.36 -4.95 -41.00
CA GLU A 774 -98.04 -4.64 -40.46
C GLU A 774 -97.45 -3.36 -41.07
N ARG A 775 -97.52 -3.22 -42.40
CA ARG A 775 -97.06 -2.00 -43.10
C ARG A 775 -97.85 -0.76 -42.69
N LYS A 776 -99.17 -0.88 -42.41
CA LYS A 776 -100.01 0.23 -41.92
C LYS A 776 -99.64 0.65 -40.50
N GLU A 777 -99.38 -0.31 -39.62
CA GLU A 777 -99.00 0.00 -38.24
C GLU A 777 -97.60 0.62 -38.16
N LEU A 778 -96.68 0.19 -39.03
CA LEU A 778 -95.37 0.83 -39.21
C LEU A 778 -95.49 2.26 -39.77
N THR A 779 -96.34 2.52 -40.76
CA THR A 779 -96.57 3.90 -41.23
C THR A 779 -97.23 4.76 -40.16
N ARG A 780 -98.16 4.21 -39.35
CA ARG A 780 -98.76 4.95 -38.23
C ARG A 780 -97.71 5.36 -37.19
N GLN A 781 -96.78 4.47 -36.85
CA GLN A 781 -95.66 4.78 -35.96
C GLN A 781 -94.76 5.89 -36.54
N LEU A 782 -94.42 5.81 -37.83
CA LEU A 782 -93.63 6.83 -38.52
C LEU A 782 -94.38 8.18 -38.65
N GLU A 783 -95.71 8.17 -38.79
CA GLU A 783 -96.53 9.39 -38.77
C GLU A 783 -96.60 10.02 -37.37
N GLU A 784 -96.66 9.21 -36.31
CA GLU A 784 -96.61 9.68 -34.91
C GLU A 784 -95.23 10.27 -34.57
N GLU A 785 -94.14 9.63 -35.00
CA GLU A 785 -92.77 10.18 -34.91
C GLU A 785 -92.62 11.48 -35.72
N ASN A 786 -93.08 11.53 -36.96
CA ASN A 786 -93.06 12.75 -37.77
C ASN A 786 -93.91 13.87 -37.14
N CYS A 787 -95.06 13.56 -36.54
CA CYS A 787 -95.87 14.53 -35.79
C CYS A 787 -95.11 15.07 -34.56
N LEU A 788 -94.34 14.22 -33.87
CA LEU A 788 -93.48 14.63 -32.76
C LEU A 788 -92.33 15.53 -33.24
N ILE A 789 -91.68 15.17 -34.36
CA ILE A 789 -90.62 15.97 -35.01
C ILE A 789 -91.18 17.32 -35.49
N GLU A 790 -92.37 17.36 -36.11
CA GLU A 790 -93.08 18.58 -36.49
C GLU A 790 -93.37 19.48 -35.28
N LYS A 791 -93.86 18.92 -34.17
CA LYS A 791 -94.10 19.65 -32.92
C LYS A 791 -92.79 20.20 -32.35
N GLN A 792 -91.71 19.42 -32.36
CA GLN A 792 -90.37 19.90 -31.99
C GLN A 792 -89.86 20.99 -32.95
N ARG A 793 -90.10 20.87 -34.26
CA ARG A 793 -89.71 21.86 -35.27
C ARG A 793 -90.47 23.16 -35.05
N LYS A 794 -91.79 23.12 -34.90
CA LYS A 794 -92.64 24.29 -34.59
C LYS A 794 -92.22 24.94 -33.26
N ASN A 795 -91.94 24.17 -32.21
CA ASN A 795 -91.39 24.69 -30.95
C ASN A 795 -90.00 25.35 -31.10
N LYS A 796 -89.10 24.79 -31.93
CA LYS A 796 -87.80 25.41 -32.27
C LYS A 796 -88.00 26.67 -33.11
N GLU A 797 -88.90 26.64 -34.10
CA GLU A 797 -89.22 27.75 -35.00
C GLU A 797 -89.89 28.92 -34.26
N GLU A 798 -90.74 28.65 -33.26
CA GLU A 798 -91.27 29.64 -32.33
C GLU A 798 -90.18 30.22 -31.43
N LYS A 799 -89.27 29.40 -30.88
CA LYS A 799 -88.12 29.89 -30.11
C LYS A 799 -87.23 30.80 -30.98
N VAL A 800 -87.00 30.45 -32.24
CA VAL A 800 -86.27 31.27 -33.23
C VAL A 800 -87.03 32.55 -33.59
N LYS A 801 -88.37 32.52 -33.67
CA LYS A 801 -89.20 33.72 -33.88
C LYS A 801 -89.20 34.64 -32.65
N ARG A 802 -89.20 34.07 -31.43
CA ARG A 802 -89.05 34.82 -30.17
C ARG A 802 -87.65 35.45 -30.05
N THR A 803 -86.57 34.73 -30.36
CA THR A 803 -85.23 35.34 -30.40
C THR A 803 -85.07 36.36 -31.52
N HIS A 804 -85.61 36.13 -32.72
CA HIS A 804 -85.66 37.15 -33.78
C HIS A 804 -86.46 38.39 -33.38
N HIS A 805 -87.54 38.24 -32.61
CA HIS A 805 -88.29 39.39 -32.10
C HIS A 805 -87.44 40.18 -31.09
N LEU A 806 -86.80 39.50 -30.13
CA LEU A 806 -85.89 40.12 -29.17
C LEU A 806 -84.68 40.79 -29.86
N ILE A 807 -84.08 40.16 -30.86
CA ILE A 807 -82.98 40.72 -31.66
C ILE A 807 -83.46 41.93 -32.46
N ARG A 808 -84.62 41.88 -33.12
CA ARG A 808 -85.20 43.06 -33.80
C ARG A 808 -85.58 44.18 -32.83
N GLN A 809 -86.01 43.85 -31.61
CA GLN A 809 -86.32 44.82 -30.56
C GLN A 809 -85.04 45.45 -29.97
N ALA A 810 -83.95 44.69 -29.86
CA ALA A 810 -82.62 45.19 -29.52
C ALA A 810 -82.06 46.09 -30.63
N LEU A 811 -82.08 45.65 -31.90
CA LEU A 811 -81.65 46.46 -33.04
C LEU A 811 -82.45 47.76 -33.20
N LYS A 812 -83.78 47.75 -32.94
CA LYS A 812 -84.58 48.98 -32.87
C LYS A 812 -84.22 49.91 -31.70
N LYS A 813 -83.63 49.38 -30.61
CA LYS A 813 -83.14 50.18 -29.47
C LYS A 813 -81.69 50.66 -29.65
N LEU A 814 -80.85 49.93 -30.38
CA LEU A 814 -79.44 50.29 -30.64
C LEU A 814 -79.27 51.35 -31.75
N ARG A 815 -80.24 51.53 -32.65
CA ARG A 815 -80.17 52.49 -33.77
C ARG A 815 -79.98 53.97 -33.36
N ASN A 816 -80.07 54.31 -32.07
CA ASN A 816 -80.01 55.68 -31.56
C ASN A 816 -78.76 55.99 -30.70
N ARG A 817 -77.65 55.23 -30.82
CA ARG A 817 -76.34 55.63 -30.26
C ARG A 817 -75.19 55.42 -31.25
N THR A 818 -74.19 56.29 -31.14
CA THR A 818 -73.10 56.52 -32.09
C THR A 818 -71.96 55.48 -32.04
N ASP A 819 -72.17 54.37 -31.35
CA ASP A 819 -71.10 53.42 -30.99
C ASP A 819 -71.03 52.21 -31.94
N PHE A 820 -71.91 52.14 -32.95
CA PHE A 820 -72.08 50.98 -33.84
C PHE A 820 -70.79 50.62 -34.61
N SER A 821 -69.99 51.63 -34.99
CA SER A 821 -68.71 51.45 -35.70
C SER A 821 -67.66 50.71 -34.87
N ILE A 822 -67.76 50.72 -33.53
CA ILE A 822 -66.83 49.99 -32.64
C ILE A 822 -67.25 48.53 -32.53
N TYR A 823 -68.56 48.25 -32.57
CA TYR A 823 -69.09 46.88 -32.49
C TYR A 823 -68.99 46.10 -33.80
N GLU A 824 -69.02 46.76 -34.96
CA GLU A 824 -68.66 46.10 -36.22
C GLU A 824 -67.16 45.72 -36.23
N GLN A 825 -66.28 46.57 -35.71
CA GLN A 825 -64.86 46.23 -35.54
C GLN A 825 -64.62 45.13 -34.50
N ASP A 826 -65.29 45.12 -33.33
CA ASP A 826 -65.19 43.99 -32.38
C ASP A 826 -65.77 42.69 -32.98
N SER A 827 -66.80 42.77 -33.83
CA SER A 827 -67.34 41.62 -34.55
C SER A 827 -66.36 41.07 -35.59
N GLU A 828 -65.72 41.94 -36.38
CA GLU A 828 -64.70 41.55 -37.37
C GLU A 828 -63.45 40.99 -36.68
N VAL A 829 -62.98 41.64 -35.61
CA VAL A 829 -61.89 41.14 -34.76
C VAL A 829 -62.25 39.78 -34.14
N ARG A 830 -63.49 39.55 -33.68
CA ARG A 830 -63.94 38.22 -33.22
C ARG A 830 -63.93 37.19 -34.34
N GLN A 831 -64.43 37.51 -35.52
CA GLN A 831 -64.44 36.58 -36.66
C GLN A 831 -63.01 36.21 -37.09
N LEU A 832 -62.08 37.16 -37.09
CA LEU A 832 -60.65 36.90 -37.31
C LEU A 832 -60.02 36.08 -36.16
N ARG A 833 -60.42 36.32 -34.91
CA ARG A 833 -59.97 35.55 -33.75
C ARG A 833 -60.48 34.11 -33.80
N ASP A 834 -61.73 33.88 -34.19
CA ASP A 834 -62.31 32.55 -34.34
C ASP A 834 -61.82 31.82 -35.59
N ALA A 835 -61.50 32.55 -36.66
CA ALA A 835 -60.76 32.00 -37.80
C ALA A 835 -59.36 31.52 -37.38
N ASN A 836 -58.59 32.34 -36.64
CA ASN A 836 -57.31 31.93 -36.08
C ASN A 836 -57.45 30.75 -35.09
N ASN A 837 -58.42 30.77 -34.18
CA ASN A 837 -58.71 29.65 -33.28
C ASN A 837 -59.04 28.36 -34.07
N THR A 838 -59.72 28.47 -35.22
CA THR A 838 -60.05 27.32 -36.08
C THR A 838 -58.83 26.81 -36.85
N VAL A 839 -57.92 27.69 -37.30
CA VAL A 839 -56.63 27.32 -37.89
C VAL A 839 -55.72 26.66 -36.85
N ILE A 840 -55.62 27.23 -35.64
CA ILE A 840 -54.87 26.68 -34.51
C ILE A 840 -55.41 25.28 -34.12
N LYS A 841 -56.74 25.10 -34.07
CA LYS A 841 -57.35 23.77 -33.86
C LYS A 841 -57.04 22.77 -34.98
N LYS A 842 -56.95 23.20 -36.23
CA LYS A 842 -56.52 22.34 -37.36
C LYS A 842 -55.02 22.03 -37.33
N LEU A 843 -54.17 22.96 -36.90
CA LEU A 843 -52.74 22.72 -36.69
C LEU A 843 -52.52 21.75 -35.51
N TYR A 844 -53.31 21.85 -34.45
CA TYR A 844 -53.32 20.90 -33.35
C TYR A 844 -53.81 19.51 -33.80
N SER A 845 -54.89 19.41 -34.58
CA SER A 845 -55.35 18.11 -35.10
C SER A 845 -54.31 17.49 -36.04
N LEU A 846 -53.72 18.27 -36.96
CA LEU A 846 -52.60 17.81 -37.81
C LEU A 846 -51.39 17.34 -36.97
N SER A 847 -51.06 18.03 -35.88
CA SER A 847 -49.99 17.60 -34.97
C SER A 847 -50.35 16.34 -34.14
N SER A 848 -51.64 16.00 -34.01
CA SER A 848 -52.13 14.79 -33.35
C SER A 848 -52.35 13.62 -34.32
N GLU A 849 -52.57 13.90 -35.60
CA GLU A 849 -52.77 12.91 -36.67
C GLU A 849 -51.43 12.49 -37.32
N TYR A 850 -50.43 13.38 -37.36
CA TYR A 850 -49.14 13.17 -38.02
C TYR A 850 -47.94 13.47 -37.11
N PRO A 851 -47.56 12.56 -36.20
CA PRO A 851 -46.50 12.79 -35.20
C PRO A 851 -45.12 13.07 -35.80
N ASP A 852 -44.82 12.56 -37.01
CA ASP A 852 -43.53 12.80 -37.68
C ASP A 852 -43.35 14.27 -38.13
N ILE A 853 -44.45 15.01 -38.31
CA ILE A 853 -44.45 16.43 -38.71
C ILE A 853 -44.43 17.34 -37.48
N ALA A 854 -44.95 16.86 -36.34
CA ALA A 854 -45.04 17.59 -35.07
C ALA A 854 -43.74 18.29 -34.62
N PRO A 855 -42.52 17.71 -34.68
CA PRO A 855 -41.32 18.42 -34.23
C PRO A 855 -40.99 19.65 -35.08
N ASN A 856 -41.19 19.58 -36.41
CA ASN A 856 -41.01 20.73 -37.29
C ASN A 856 -42.12 21.78 -37.10
N LEU A 857 -43.37 21.34 -36.92
CA LEU A 857 -44.50 22.24 -36.69
C LEU A 857 -44.34 23.03 -35.37
N ASN A 858 -43.92 22.37 -34.30
CA ASN A 858 -43.61 23.00 -33.00
C ASN A 858 -42.40 23.94 -33.10
N LYS A 859 -41.39 23.61 -33.91
CA LYS A 859 -40.24 24.49 -34.12
C LYS A 859 -40.62 25.79 -34.84
N TYR A 860 -41.36 25.71 -35.95
CA TYR A 860 -41.79 26.92 -36.67
C TYR A 860 -42.81 27.78 -35.89
N THR A 861 -43.57 27.20 -34.96
CA THR A 861 -44.51 27.95 -34.11
C THR A 861 -43.83 28.59 -32.88
N THR A 862 -42.80 27.96 -32.31
CA THR A 862 -41.93 28.61 -31.32
C THR A 862 -41.08 29.73 -31.93
N GLU A 863 -40.57 29.56 -33.15
CA GLU A 863 -39.87 30.62 -33.93
C GLU A 863 -40.78 31.84 -34.26
N GLN A 864 -42.10 31.75 -34.05
CA GLN A 864 -43.08 32.83 -34.27
C GLN A 864 -43.89 33.22 -33.02
N ASN A 865 -43.51 32.73 -31.82
CA ASN A 865 -44.21 32.97 -30.54
C ASN A 865 -45.71 32.60 -30.52
N ILE A 866 -46.10 31.48 -31.15
CA ILE A 866 -47.49 30.96 -31.12
C ILE A 866 -47.56 29.68 -30.30
N ASP A 867 -48.22 29.74 -29.14
CA ASP A 867 -48.27 28.64 -28.17
C ASP A 867 -49.47 27.69 -28.38
N LEU A 868 -49.18 26.48 -28.85
CA LEU A 868 -50.18 25.50 -29.31
C LEU A 868 -50.84 24.67 -28.18
N GLN A 869 -50.37 24.73 -26.93
CA GLN A 869 -50.82 23.80 -25.87
C GLN A 869 -52.13 24.19 -25.16
N SER A 870 -52.68 25.38 -25.42
CA SER A 870 -53.76 25.98 -24.61
C SER A 870 -55.19 25.48 -24.89
N PHE A 871 -55.44 24.73 -25.97
CA PHE A 871 -56.81 24.43 -26.46
C PHE A 871 -57.36 23.03 -26.11
N ALA A 872 -56.68 22.25 -25.26
CA ALA A 872 -57.05 20.87 -24.94
C ALA A 872 -58.32 20.69 -24.05
N SER A 873 -59.06 21.76 -23.73
CA SER A 873 -60.27 21.68 -22.90
C SER A 873 -61.45 22.47 -23.50
N LEU A 874 -62.49 21.75 -23.94
CA LEU A 874 -63.92 22.15 -24.08
C LEU A 874 -64.67 21.17 -25.01
N SER A 875 -65.20 20.06 -24.46
CA SER A 875 -66.42 19.34 -24.93
C SER A 875 -66.59 17.96 -24.28
N SER A 876 -66.64 17.90 -22.95
CA SER A 876 -67.31 16.79 -22.25
C SER A 876 -68.73 17.22 -21.88
N GLU A 877 -69.75 16.61 -22.47
CA GLU A 877 -71.10 16.69 -21.92
C GLU A 877 -71.88 15.41 -22.20
N SER A 878 -72.63 14.94 -21.21
CA SER A 878 -73.30 13.64 -21.23
C SER A 878 -74.78 13.84 -20.92
N PHE A 879 -75.65 13.11 -21.60
CA PHE A 879 -77.04 12.95 -21.17
C PHE A 879 -77.41 11.47 -21.11
N SER A 880 -78.18 11.10 -20.10
CA SER A 880 -78.42 9.71 -19.72
C SER A 880 -79.87 9.47 -19.32
N SER A 881 -80.41 8.36 -19.83
CA SER A 881 -81.66 7.71 -19.43
C SER A 881 -81.61 6.28 -20.00
N THR A 882 -81.49 5.21 -19.21
CA THR A 882 -82.60 4.52 -18.51
C THR A 882 -83.78 4.20 -19.45
N SER A 883 -84.21 2.95 -19.65
CA SER A 883 -83.91 1.71 -18.89
C SER A 883 -84.19 0.40 -19.66
N SER A 884 -83.28 -0.58 -19.50
CA SER A 884 -83.47 -2.05 -19.47
C SER A 884 -84.57 -2.75 -20.33
N ILE A 885 -84.11 -3.61 -21.26
CA ILE A 885 -84.37 -5.08 -21.33
C ILE A 885 -83.37 -5.63 -22.39
N HIS A 886 -82.26 -6.25 -21.99
CA HIS A 886 -82.07 -7.72 -21.80
C HIS A 886 -82.19 -8.59 -23.06
N SER A 887 -81.05 -8.83 -23.74
CA SER A 887 -80.88 -9.95 -24.69
C SER A 887 -79.41 -10.44 -24.79
N ARG A 888 -79.11 -11.61 -24.20
CA ARG A 888 -78.01 -12.55 -24.53
C ARG A 888 -78.52 -13.96 -24.15
N VAL A 889 -78.45 -15.04 -24.93
CA VAL A 889 -77.52 -15.53 -25.98
C VAL A 889 -76.21 -16.13 -25.45
N SER A 890 -76.25 -17.45 -25.17
CA SER A 890 -75.13 -18.43 -25.17
C SER A 890 -75.71 -19.83 -24.88
N THR A 891 -75.85 -20.79 -25.82
CA THR A 891 -74.87 -21.66 -26.54
C THR A 891 -74.29 -22.86 -25.75
N ASN A 892 -74.03 -23.97 -26.46
CA ASN A 892 -73.20 -25.17 -26.13
C ASN A 892 -73.77 -26.24 -25.14
N ARG A 893 -73.49 -27.57 -25.27
CA ARG A 893 -72.99 -28.45 -26.38
C ARG A 893 -73.09 -29.97 -26.01
N SER A 894 -72.62 -30.88 -26.90
CA SER A 894 -72.45 -32.37 -26.78
C SER A 894 -73.73 -33.21 -27.09
N PHE A 895 -73.80 -34.34 -27.83
CA PHE A 895 -72.88 -35.41 -28.37
C PHE A 895 -72.24 -36.35 -27.34
N SER A 896 -72.20 -37.69 -27.45
CA SER A 896 -72.62 -38.69 -28.48
C SER A 896 -73.22 -39.95 -27.76
N MET A 897 -73.34 -41.23 -28.19
CA MET A 897 -72.97 -42.09 -29.35
C MET A 897 -73.92 -43.35 -29.31
N GLU A 898 -74.57 -43.85 -30.37
CA GLU A 898 -74.14 -44.81 -31.43
C GLU A 898 -74.10 -46.33 -31.07
N SER A 899 -74.72 -47.19 -31.90
CA SER A 899 -74.51 -48.66 -32.00
C SER A 899 -75.09 -49.22 -33.32
N VAL A 900 -74.53 -50.31 -33.89
CA VAL A 900 -74.76 -50.77 -35.30
C VAL A 900 -74.81 -52.31 -35.45
N ALA A 901 -75.68 -52.84 -36.33
CA ALA A 901 -75.65 -54.20 -36.95
C ALA A 901 -76.81 -54.41 -37.97
N VAL A 902 -76.82 -55.27 -39.01
CA VAL A 902 -75.80 -55.89 -39.91
C VAL A 902 -76.51 -56.63 -41.10
N ALA A 903 -75.84 -56.77 -42.28
CA ALA A 903 -76.11 -57.70 -43.42
C ALA A 903 -77.45 -57.61 -44.25
N THR A 904 -77.60 -58.31 -45.39
CA THR A 904 -77.03 -58.13 -46.78
C THR A 904 -77.29 -59.36 -47.70
N THR A 905 -77.98 -59.21 -48.84
CA THR A 905 -77.91 -60.04 -50.10
C THR A 905 -78.64 -59.26 -51.22
N LYS A 906 -78.17 -59.09 -52.48
CA LYS A 906 -77.92 -60.02 -53.64
C LYS A 906 -79.23 -60.66 -54.19
N VAL A 907 -79.53 -60.72 -55.50
CA VAL A 907 -78.73 -61.14 -56.69
C VAL A 907 -79.18 -60.49 -58.04
N ASP A 908 -78.20 -60.26 -58.93
CA ASP A 908 -78.08 -60.15 -60.41
C ASP A 908 -79.27 -60.08 -61.40
N ILE A 909 -79.03 -59.45 -62.56
CA ILE A 909 -79.02 -60.11 -63.90
C ILE A 909 -78.13 -59.31 -64.90
N LEU A 910 -77.69 -59.96 -65.99
CA LEU A 910 -76.58 -59.56 -66.88
C LEU A 910 -77.00 -59.36 -68.36
N PHE A 911 -76.00 -58.99 -69.17
CA PHE A 911 -75.94 -58.95 -70.65
C PHE A 911 -76.46 -57.65 -71.33
N LYS A 912 -75.78 -57.12 -72.37
CA LYS A 912 -74.59 -57.62 -73.09
C LYS A 912 -73.64 -56.48 -73.49
#